data_AF-A0A640P7H0-F1
#
_entry.id   AF-A0A640P7H0-F1
#
_cell.length_a   1.000
_cell.length_b   1.000
_cell.length_c   1.000
_cell.angle_alpha   90.00
_cell.angle_beta   90.00
_cell.angle_gamma   90.00
#
_symmetry.space_group_name_H-M   'P 1'
#
loop_
_entity.id
_entity.type
_entity.pdbx_description
1 polymer ?
#
loop_
_entity_poly.entity_id
_entity_poly.type
_entity_poly.pdbx_seq_one_letter_code
_entity_poly.pdbx_strand_id
1 'polypeptide(L)'
;MAFDLSKQNKMTVLACAVASALALNSSVVNAQEETTIEEKDVEKVVVTGSRVAQDSSLEAASPVLAINAGDIKTSGQIDLGAMLRESPQLQASLPGSFSAFNGTPLGASLLNLRNLGSERTLVMENGRRHVSGIEGTGSVDVNTISTALMRNVEVLTGGASAVYGADAVTGVVNFNMRNGASFDGLELRTQSGVSDEMDANEFFISLANGFSSDKGELVFAVEYQETSPVFARDRDFAGSGLYTQVANTSATQAAFGVDSRFANTWVPDYRLPISSDRGVISLTGSAFFDVLGSGGAAGCSTLGSAMIPACQVIGDNGLRAYNPGDVYIGPFDASGGDGVPGSPDSELILPESKRILVQAIANYEVNEYINFFIDTKFVQSETKETNQVNGFNDDIPISLDNPFIPAELLSQINQLEAEGESVSLVMSRDVLDFNATSNPEAQRKTFRVVTGFDGYIPNTELEYEVFYNYGRTDADITSRQRIEDRYFAAIDAVVDPSTGNTVCRSDLDSSALPPTSPFPTVNGNFGFLTFQPGDGSCVPVNLFGKDSISAEAANFIFQPGTDQNDIVQENFLAVVSGTSADLFELPAGPIAFALGYEWRRESSEYTPNTFSALGLTFGELDSRAGPTNPSNGEYDVSEYFMEATIPLLEGMEFAERLELRAAYRSSDYDPYGTHDAWTVGSMWSPVDTFSVRATYSEAVRVPNINEAFAPTFAATLGAGSDPCNQNFIDAGSEFREANCIALIGDAVADGSYDSTNFLSAFVAGTTGGNPDLDPEEAETLTVGTVWRPEGEFDGLFDGLVVTLDYYNIQIDGLIDSLTGFDIASNCVDAPTINNQFCDAVDRDASNGFITNFRSGFINLAAVETSGIDFRVDYGFDLSKFAETDGRLEFSINGTNFLKNDEVRDVSAPNEVTDVLGTFTRPEWIVNMNVDYLIGDFVIGWRGRYEGSQLLPGLENQDIENNPDFISQTHTGSAVVHDFSLSYNFKDNLEVYGGINNAFEEDPYLGTLSRPAGPRGRFYFVGVNYTM
;
A
#
# COMPACT_ATOMS: atom_id res chain seq x y z
N MET A 1 7.36 13.33 -29.51
CA MET A 1 7.08 14.65 -28.90
C MET A 1 8.43 15.24 -28.49
N ALA A 2 8.81 16.44 -28.94
CA ALA A 2 10.11 17.05 -28.60
C ALA A 2 10.03 17.67 -27.20
N PHE A 3 10.57 16.97 -26.20
CA PHE A 3 10.62 17.43 -24.82
C PHE A 3 11.53 18.66 -24.67
N ASP A 4 10.98 19.70 -24.05
CA ASP A 4 11.65 20.98 -23.80
C ASP A 4 12.64 20.84 -22.62
N LEU A 5 13.87 20.43 -22.95
CA LEU A 5 15.05 20.31 -22.07
C LEU A 5 15.47 21.63 -21.39
N SER A 6 14.78 22.76 -21.62
CA SER A 6 15.20 24.08 -21.11
C SER A 6 14.71 24.42 -19.70
N LYS A 7 13.76 23.64 -19.14
CA LYS A 7 13.31 23.81 -17.75
C LYS A 7 14.16 23.05 -16.73
N GLN A 8 14.67 21.86 -17.08
CA GLN A 8 15.46 20.98 -16.20
C GLN A 8 16.79 21.61 -15.74
N ASN A 9 17.51 22.28 -16.64
CA ASN A 9 18.77 22.96 -16.30
C ASN A 9 18.59 24.20 -15.39
N LYS A 10 17.36 24.69 -15.17
CA LYS A 10 17.13 25.90 -14.34
C LYS A 10 17.03 25.58 -12.85
N MET A 11 16.60 24.38 -12.45
CA MET A 11 16.46 24.02 -11.02
C MET A 11 17.81 23.63 -10.38
N THR A 12 18.66 22.88 -11.08
CA THR A 12 20.03 22.55 -10.62
C THR A 12 20.90 23.81 -10.49
N VAL A 13 20.71 24.79 -11.39
CA VAL A 13 21.39 26.10 -11.31
C VAL A 13 20.84 26.97 -10.19
N LEU A 14 19.56 26.81 -9.80
CA LEU A 14 18.96 27.56 -8.70
C LEU A 14 19.50 27.09 -7.33
N ALA A 15 19.68 25.78 -7.13
CA ALA A 15 20.29 25.23 -5.91
C ALA A 15 21.72 25.75 -5.67
N CYS A 16 22.55 25.78 -6.73
CA CYS A 16 23.89 26.37 -6.66
C CYS A 16 23.89 27.91 -6.50
N ALA A 17 22.88 28.60 -7.03
CA ALA A 17 22.77 30.06 -6.95
C ALA A 17 22.31 30.55 -5.57
N VAL A 18 21.44 29.81 -4.86
CA VAL A 18 21.01 30.12 -3.50
C VAL A 18 22.16 29.93 -2.50
N ALA A 19 22.96 28.87 -2.66
CA ALA A 19 24.18 28.65 -1.87
C ALA A 19 25.24 29.77 -2.04
N SER A 20 25.30 30.39 -3.22
CA SER A 20 26.23 31.48 -3.51
C SER A 20 25.74 32.86 -3.02
N ALA A 21 24.43 33.06 -2.89
CA ALA A 21 23.83 34.35 -2.52
C ALA A 21 23.82 34.61 -1.01
N LEU A 22 23.83 33.57 -0.17
CA LEU A 22 23.81 33.69 1.30
C LEU A 22 25.20 33.89 1.92
N ALA A 23 26.28 33.80 1.13
CA ALA A 23 27.67 33.95 1.61
C ALA A 23 28.16 35.41 1.76
N LEU A 24 27.31 36.42 1.55
CA LEU A 24 27.71 37.83 1.56
C LEU A 24 26.78 38.69 2.44
N ASN A 25 26.94 38.60 3.77
CA ASN A 25 26.89 39.73 4.71
C ASN A 25 26.97 39.23 6.15
N SER A 26 28.19 39.08 6.68
CA SER A 26 28.43 38.91 8.12
C SER A 26 29.16 40.14 8.65
N SER A 27 28.45 41.02 9.35
CA SER A 27 29.07 42.02 10.23
C SER A 27 28.90 41.57 11.67
N VAL A 28 30.05 41.26 12.27
CA VAL A 28 30.29 40.72 13.60
C VAL A 28 30.05 41.78 14.68
N VAL A 29 29.38 41.41 15.77
CA VAL A 29 29.67 41.94 17.11
C VAL A 29 29.62 40.77 18.10
N ASN A 30 30.71 40.63 18.85
CA ASN A 30 31.00 39.55 19.79
C ASN A 30 30.83 40.09 21.22
N ALA A 31 30.26 39.31 22.13
CA ALA A 31 30.45 39.46 23.57
C ALA A 31 30.11 38.15 24.29
N GLN A 32 31.13 37.54 24.90
CA GLN A 32 31.05 36.39 25.81
C GLN A 32 30.49 36.80 27.18
N GLU A 33 29.68 35.94 27.79
CA GLU A 33 29.71 35.67 29.23
C GLU A 33 29.18 34.25 29.51
N GLU A 34 30.05 33.41 30.09
CA GLU A 34 29.71 32.09 30.64
C GLU A 34 28.73 32.27 31.81
N THR A 35 27.60 31.57 31.76
CA THR A 35 26.78 31.31 32.94
C THR A 35 26.43 29.82 33.01
N THR A 36 26.96 29.17 34.04
CA THR A 36 26.57 27.85 34.57
C THR A 36 25.05 27.75 34.67
N ILE A 37 24.47 26.78 33.98
CA ILE A 37 23.07 26.37 34.15
C ILE A 37 23.03 25.35 35.30
N GLU A 38 22.35 25.73 36.38
CA GLU A 38 21.95 24.83 37.46
C GLU A 38 20.91 23.83 36.96
N GLU A 39 21.04 22.57 37.39
CA GLU A 39 20.00 21.54 37.30
C GLU A 39 18.66 22.08 37.81
N LYS A 40 17.68 22.19 36.91
CA LYS A 40 16.27 22.32 37.29
C LYS A 40 15.39 21.56 36.29
N ASP A 41 14.66 20.61 36.86
CA ASP A 41 13.56 19.81 36.33
C ASP A 41 13.90 18.99 35.06
N VAL A 42 14.25 17.72 35.29
CA VAL A 42 14.16 16.68 34.27
C VAL A 42 12.69 16.62 33.84
N GLU A 43 12.41 17.14 32.65
CA GLU A 43 11.10 17.07 32.00
C GLU A 43 10.75 15.57 31.86
N LYS A 44 9.78 15.08 32.65
CA LYS A 44 9.29 13.71 32.52
C LYS A 44 8.68 13.55 31.13
N VAL A 45 9.25 12.67 30.30
CA VAL A 45 8.79 12.48 28.92
C VAL A 45 7.62 11.49 28.91
N VAL A 46 6.49 11.88 28.32
CA VAL A 46 5.41 10.91 28.08
C VAL A 46 5.86 9.94 26.98
N VAL A 47 6.11 8.70 27.38
CA VAL A 47 6.49 7.60 26.49
C VAL A 47 5.23 6.96 25.90
N THR A 48 5.25 6.66 24.60
CA THR A 48 4.17 5.89 23.96
C THR A 48 3.99 4.53 24.63
N GLY A 49 2.76 4.20 24.97
CA GLY A 49 2.41 3.01 25.72
C GLY A 49 1.92 3.27 27.13
N SER A 50 1.93 4.51 27.65
CA SER A 50 1.41 4.89 28.97
C SER A 50 0.90 6.33 29.01
N ARG A 51 -0.20 6.58 29.74
CA ARG A 51 -0.60 7.95 30.12
C ARG A 51 -0.06 8.39 31.47
N VAL A 52 0.61 7.50 32.18
CA VAL A 52 1.46 7.83 33.33
C VAL A 52 2.85 8.15 32.81
N ALA A 53 3.38 9.33 33.14
CA ALA A 53 4.72 9.76 32.72
C ALA A 53 5.80 8.80 33.24
N GLN A 54 6.80 8.52 32.40
CA GLN A 54 7.93 7.63 32.72
C GLN A 54 9.24 8.28 32.27
N ASP A 55 10.36 7.84 32.83
CA ASP A 55 11.66 8.46 32.55
C ASP A 55 12.26 7.97 31.22
N SER A 56 11.85 6.80 30.71
CA SER A 56 12.36 6.27 29.43
C SER A 56 11.50 5.17 28.79
N SER A 57 11.50 5.06 27.45
CA SER A 57 10.89 3.95 26.68
C SER A 57 11.45 2.57 27.04
N LEU A 58 12.67 2.61 27.54
CA LEU A 58 13.47 1.53 28.03
C LEU A 58 13.03 0.99 29.40
N GLU A 59 12.16 1.72 30.09
CA GLU A 59 11.50 1.33 31.34
C GLU A 59 10.03 0.96 31.14
N ALA A 60 9.52 1.07 29.91
CA ALA A 60 8.16 0.69 29.59
C ALA A 60 7.98 -0.84 29.71
N ALA A 61 6.89 -1.24 30.38
CA ALA A 61 6.48 -2.63 30.50
C ALA A 61 6.14 -3.28 29.14
N SER A 62 5.73 -2.47 28.17
CA SER A 62 5.53 -2.89 26.78
C SER A 62 6.71 -2.48 25.90
N PRO A 63 7.12 -3.28 24.90
CA PRO A 63 8.25 -2.94 24.04
C PRO A 63 7.97 -1.72 23.14
N VAL A 64 8.86 -0.73 23.19
CA VAL A 64 8.80 0.48 22.36
C VAL A 64 10.12 0.65 21.62
N LEU A 65 10.04 0.79 20.29
CA LEU A 65 11.17 1.12 19.42
C LEU A 65 11.14 2.61 19.09
N ALA A 66 12.24 3.33 19.36
CA ALA A 66 12.39 4.72 18.96
C ALA A 66 13.28 4.84 17.71
N ILE A 67 12.83 5.65 16.75
CA ILE A 67 13.55 6.04 15.52
C ILE A 67 13.75 7.56 15.58
N ASN A 68 14.98 8.05 15.50
CA ASN A 68 15.29 9.46 15.74
C ASN A 68 15.31 10.29 14.45
N ALA A 69 15.06 11.60 14.55
CA ALA A 69 15.07 12.50 13.39
C ALA A 69 16.40 12.52 12.59
N GLY A 70 17.53 12.24 13.24
CA GLY A 70 18.84 12.12 12.57
C GLY A 70 18.88 10.98 11.54
N ASP A 71 18.26 9.84 11.88
CA ASP A 71 18.14 8.68 10.99
C ASP A 71 17.26 9.04 9.79
N ILE A 72 16.16 9.77 10.03
CA ILE A 72 15.26 10.24 8.98
C ILE A 72 16.01 11.10 7.96
N LYS A 73 16.83 12.05 8.43
CA LYS A 73 17.58 12.95 7.56
C LYS A 73 18.65 12.21 6.74
N THR A 74 19.40 11.32 7.38
CA THR A 74 20.55 10.64 6.75
C THR A 74 20.17 9.40 5.95
N SER A 75 18.92 8.93 6.07
CA SER A 75 18.37 7.85 5.22
C SER A 75 18.28 8.21 3.74
N GLY A 76 18.21 9.51 3.39
CA GLY A 76 17.95 9.96 2.03
C GLY A 76 16.49 9.79 1.57
N GLN A 77 15.60 9.25 2.41
CA GLN A 77 14.19 9.05 2.11
C GLN A 77 13.36 10.32 2.35
N ILE A 78 12.51 10.69 1.39
CA ILE A 78 11.53 11.79 1.53
C ILE A 78 10.09 11.29 1.78
N ASP A 79 9.80 10.03 1.48
CA ASP A 79 8.55 9.34 1.82
C ASP A 79 8.72 8.64 3.18
N LEU A 80 7.96 9.11 4.18
CA LEU A 80 8.04 8.61 5.54
C LEU A 80 7.57 7.15 5.64
N GLY A 81 6.60 6.74 4.81
CA GLY A 81 6.14 5.35 4.74
C GLY A 81 7.22 4.43 4.19
N ALA A 82 7.98 4.87 3.18
CA ALA A 82 9.09 4.09 2.62
C ALA A 82 10.20 3.87 3.65
N MET A 83 10.53 4.90 4.42
CA MET A 83 11.51 4.83 5.51
C MET A 83 11.04 3.93 6.65
N LEU A 84 9.80 4.10 7.12
CA LEU A 84 9.29 3.30 8.24
C LEU A 84 9.09 1.83 7.88
N ARG A 85 8.79 1.53 6.61
CA ARG A 85 8.74 0.16 6.08
C ARG A 85 10.08 -0.58 6.24
N GLU A 86 11.19 0.14 6.35
CA GLU A 86 12.49 -0.50 6.59
C GLU A 86 12.56 -1.10 8.01
N SER A 87 11.74 -0.64 8.95
CA SER A 87 11.65 -1.26 10.27
C SER A 87 11.07 -2.68 10.19
N PRO A 88 11.69 -3.70 10.84
CA PRO A 88 11.23 -5.09 10.76
C PRO A 88 9.76 -5.28 11.13
N GLN A 89 9.27 -4.53 12.12
CA GLN A 89 7.90 -4.63 12.59
C GLN A 89 6.87 -4.01 11.62
N LEU A 90 7.31 -3.08 10.76
CA LEU A 90 6.49 -2.33 9.81
C LEU A 90 6.73 -2.74 8.36
N GLN A 91 7.39 -3.88 8.13
CA GLN A 91 7.83 -4.35 6.82
C GLN A 91 6.73 -4.43 5.74
N ALA A 92 5.48 -4.65 6.19
CA ALA A 92 4.29 -4.75 5.36
C ALA A 92 3.57 -3.41 5.13
N SER A 93 4.15 -2.31 5.60
CA SER A 93 3.64 -0.96 5.33
C SER A 93 3.62 -0.69 3.84
N LEU A 94 2.72 0.19 3.42
CA LEU A 94 2.39 0.47 2.02
C LEU A 94 2.77 1.92 1.70
N PRO A 95 3.99 2.19 1.19
CA PRO A 95 4.42 3.55 0.86
C PRO A 95 3.68 4.08 -0.37
N GLY A 96 3.32 5.37 -0.35
CA GLY A 96 2.65 6.04 -1.46
C GLY A 96 3.50 6.07 -2.72
N SER A 97 4.83 6.11 -2.58
CA SER A 97 5.77 5.96 -3.69
C SER A 97 5.64 4.63 -4.44
N PHE A 98 5.01 3.60 -3.87
CA PHE A 98 4.78 2.30 -4.52
C PHE A 98 3.30 2.02 -4.84
N SER A 99 2.43 3.03 -4.71
CA SER A 99 0.98 2.86 -4.94
C SER A 99 0.65 2.33 -6.34
N ALA A 100 1.49 2.61 -7.34
CA ALA A 100 1.30 2.20 -8.73
C ALA A 100 1.30 0.68 -8.96
N PHE A 101 1.78 -0.11 -8.01
CA PHE A 101 1.89 -1.56 -8.17
C PHE A 101 1.64 -2.39 -6.89
N ASN A 102 1.43 -1.76 -5.73
CA ASN A 102 1.15 -2.47 -4.46
C ASN A 102 -0.33 -2.38 -4.01
N GLY A 103 -1.24 -1.87 -4.86
CA GLY A 103 -2.67 -1.78 -4.53
C GLY A 103 -3.02 -0.80 -3.41
N THR A 104 -2.07 0.03 -2.97
CA THR A 104 -2.30 1.13 -2.03
C THR A 104 -3.21 2.19 -2.67
N PRO A 105 -4.12 2.84 -1.91
CA PRO A 105 -4.81 4.02 -2.43
C PRO A 105 -3.81 5.04 -3.01
N LEU A 106 -4.06 5.47 -4.25
CA LEU A 106 -3.15 6.24 -5.10
C LEU A 106 -2.36 7.33 -4.34
N GLY A 107 -1.08 7.13 -4.05
CA GLY A 107 -0.20 8.10 -3.36
C GLY A 107 -0.29 8.19 -1.83
N ALA A 108 -1.12 7.38 -1.16
CA ALA A 108 -1.18 7.35 0.31
C ALA A 108 -0.06 6.48 0.91
N SER A 109 0.52 6.88 2.04
CA SER A 109 1.50 6.08 2.79
C SER A 109 0.86 5.53 4.07
N LEU A 110 0.67 4.22 4.16
CA LEU A 110 -0.03 3.55 5.27
C LEU A 110 0.92 2.63 6.06
N LEU A 111 0.77 2.59 7.39
CA LEU A 111 1.58 1.75 8.27
C LEU A 111 0.87 0.46 8.64
N ASN A 112 1.59 -0.67 8.59
CA ASN A 112 1.05 -2.00 8.86
C ASN A 112 2.03 -2.77 9.77
N LEU A 113 1.70 -2.85 11.05
CA LEU A 113 2.45 -3.64 12.02
C LEU A 113 2.17 -5.14 11.83
N ARG A 114 3.25 -5.92 11.70
CA ARG A 114 3.23 -7.40 11.65
C ARG A 114 2.47 -8.02 10.48
N ASN A 115 2.17 -7.24 9.44
CA ASN A 115 1.34 -7.69 8.32
C ASN A 115 -0.08 -8.12 8.75
N LEU A 116 -0.66 -7.42 9.73
CA LEU A 116 -2.00 -7.68 10.25
C LEU A 116 -3.02 -6.62 9.78
N GLY A 117 -2.66 -5.79 8.81
CA GLY A 117 -3.50 -4.74 8.22
C GLY A 117 -3.26 -3.36 8.82
N SER A 118 -3.39 -2.32 8.01
CA SER A 118 -3.19 -0.92 8.44
C SER A 118 -4.29 -0.43 9.39
N GLU A 119 -5.51 -0.98 9.27
CA GLU A 119 -6.65 -0.70 10.14
C GLU A 119 -6.45 -1.08 11.61
N ARG A 120 -5.45 -1.91 11.89
CA ARG A 120 -5.14 -2.44 13.22
C ARG A 120 -3.94 -1.76 13.87
N THR A 121 -3.33 -0.81 13.16
CA THR A 121 -2.17 -0.02 13.60
C THR A 121 -2.61 1.40 13.91
N LEU A 122 -2.65 1.79 15.18
CA LEU A 122 -3.02 3.16 15.54
C LEU A 122 -1.86 4.13 15.27
N VAL A 123 -2.12 5.16 14.47
CA VAL A 123 -1.19 6.26 14.22
C VAL A 123 -1.58 7.49 15.04
N MET A 124 -0.59 8.06 15.74
CA MET A 124 -0.78 9.25 16.58
C MET A 124 0.28 10.31 16.31
N GLU A 125 -0.05 11.53 16.67
CA GLU A 125 0.87 12.67 16.67
C GLU A 125 0.81 13.38 18.01
N ASN A 126 1.96 13.49 18.68
CA ASN A 126 2.07 13.99 20.06
C ASN A 126 1.07 13.32 21.01
N GLY A 127 0.95 11.99 20.93
CA GLY A 127 0.05 11.21 21.78
C GLY A 127 -1.44 11.35 21.45
N ARG A 128 -1.80 12.02 20.34
CA ARG A 128 -3.19 12.32 19.96
C ARG A 128 -3.52 11.75 18.59
N ARG A 129 -4.73 11.24 18.42
CA ARG A 129 -5.21 10.64 17.17
C ARG A 129 -5.05 11.59 15.97
N HIS A 130 -4.89 11.01 14.80
CA HIS A 130 -4.87 11.72 13.53
C HIS A 130 -6.04 11.24 12.66
N VAL A 131 -6.63 12.14 11.87
CA VAL A 131 -7.71 11.80 10.94
C VAL A 131 -7.20 10.84 9.87
N SER A 132 -8.06 9.91 9.46
CA SER A 132 -7.78 8.96 8.39
C SER A 132 -7.51 9.67 7.05
N GLY A 133 -6.67 9.03 6.23
CA GLY A 133 -6.38 9.43 4.86
C GLY A 133 -7.19 8.69 3.80
N ILE A 134 -7.88 7.61 4.20
CA ILE A 134 -8.53 6.63 3.31
C ILE A 134 -10.00 6.46 3.70
N GLU A 135 -10.88 6.47 2.71
CA GLU A 135 -12.32 6.42 2.90
C GLU A 135 -12.78 5.18 3.68
N GLY A 136 -13.71 5.39 4.61
CA GLY A 136 -14.34 4.36 5.43
C GLY A 136 -13.42 3.63 6.42
N THR A 137 -12.15 4.03 6.53
CA THR A 137 -11.13 3.37 7.36
C THR A 137 -10.61 4.23 8.50
N GLY A 138 -9.86 3.64 9.43
CA GLY A 138 -9.06 4.33 10.45
C GLY A 138 -7.61 4.62 10.03
N SER A 139 -7.21 4.22 8.82
CA SER A 139 -5.83 4.30 8.33
C SER A 139 -5.35 5.72 8.04
N VAL A 140 -4.27 6.15 8.69
CA VAL A 140 -3.68 7.49 8.53
C VAL A 140 -2.65 7.51 7.40
N ASP A 141 -2.77 8.46 6.47
CA ASP A 141 -1.70 8.77 5.51
C ASP A 141 -0.54 9.49 6.22
N VAL A 142 0.55 8.79 6.52
CA VAL A 142 1.67 9.36 7.29
C VAL A 142 2.44 10.44 6.52
N ASN A 143 2.16 10.63 5.22
CA ASN A 143 2.65 11.77 4.48
C ASN A 143 2.08 13.11 4.98
N THR A 144 1.05 13.11 5.84
CA THR A 144 0.51 14.33 6.45
C THR A 144 1.25 14.79 7.72
N ILE A 145 2.34 14.11 8.07
CA ILE A 145 3.11 14.36 9.29
C ILE A 145 4.40 15.11 8.95
N SER A 146 4.69 16.20 9.67
CA SER A 146 5.85 17.05 9.40
C SER A 146 7.15 16.35 9.74
N THR A 147 8.01 16.15 8.73
CA THR A 147 9.38 15.66 8.91
C THR A 147 10.30 16.74 9.49
N ALA A 148 10.00 18.02 9.23
CA ALA A 148 10.75 19.15 9.73
C ALA A 148 10.50 19.40 11.22
N LEU A 149 9.32 19.10 11.75
CA LEU A 149 9.06 19.16 13.19
C LEU A 149 9.33 17.84 13.91
N MET A 150 9.67 16.77 13.19
CA MET A 150 9.88 15.45 13.81
C MET A 150 11.02 15.48 14.84
N ARG A 151 10.74 14.96 16.03
CA ARG A 151 11.75 14.66 17.06
C ARG A 151 12.16 13.20 16.98
N ASN A 152 11.19 12.31 17.14
CA ASN A 152 11.33 10.87 17.02
C ASN A 152 9.99 10.20 16.68
N VAL A 153 10.07 8.97 16.20
CA VAL A 153 8.92 8.07 16.00
C VAL A 153 9.04 6.94 16.99
N GLU A 154 7.98 6.69 17.75
CA GLU A 154 7.89 5.61 18.72
C GLU A 154 6.92 4.54 18.21
N VAL A 155 7.42 3.31 18.06
CA VAL A 155 6.66 2.14 17.63
C VAL A 155 6.48 1.23 18.84
N LEU A 156 5.29 1.28 19.44
CA LEU A 156 4.85 0.37 20.48
C LEU A 156 4.34 -0.92 19.82
N THR A 157 4.98 -2.03 20.12
CA THR A 157 4.65 -3.34 19.53
C THR A 157 3.81 -4.17 20.51
N GLY A 158 2.63 -4.62 20.08
CA GLY A 158 1.67 -5.39 20.88
C GLY A 158 0.41 -4.60 21.25
N GLY A 159 -0.64 -5.31 21.68
CA GLY A 159 -1.96 -4.74 21.93
C GLY A 159 -1.95 -3.64 22.99
N ALA A 160 -2.44 -2.46 22.59
CA ALA A 160 -2.48 -1.25 23.41
C ALA A 160 -3.88 -0.62 23.49
N SER A 161 -4.92 -1.35 23.09
CA SER A 161 -6.31 -0.84 23.04
C SER A 161 -6.87 -0.43 24.40
N ALA A 162 -6.45 -1.07 25.50
CA ALA A 162 -6.85 -0.65 26.85
C ALA A 162 -6.36 0.78 27.18
N VAL A 163 -5.22 1.18 26.62
CA VAL A 163 -4.69 2.54 26.76
C VAL A 163 -5.32 3.41 25.68
N TYR A 164 -5.14 3.10 24.40
CA TYR A 164 -5.43 4.05 23.32
C TYR A 164 -6.78 3.89 22.60
N GLY A 165 -7.55 2.84 22.89
CA GLY A 165 -8.83 2.52 22.23
C GLY A 165 -8.69 1.49 21.10
N ALA A 166 -9.83 1.07 20.54
CA ALA A 166 -9.99 -0.12 19.69
C ALA A 166 -8.98 -0.28 18.53
N ASP A 167 -8.53 0.80 17.91
CA ASP A 167 -7.67 0.73 16.71
C ASP A 167 -6.20 0.32 17.03
N ALA A 168 -5.83 0.21 18.30
CA ALA A 168 -4.48 -0.14 18.75
C ALA A 168 -4.29 -1.65 18.98
N VAL A 169 -4.82 -2.49 18.08
CA VAL A 169 -4.81 -3.96 18.18
C VAL A 169 -3.39 -4.51 18.05
N THR A 170 -2.66 -4.11 17.02
CA THR A 170 -1.31 -4.65 16.74
C THR A 170 -0.20 -3.79 17.35
N GLY A 171 -0.55 -2.55 17.69
CA GLY A 171 0.33 -1.59 18.34
C GLY A 171 0.00 -0.15 17.98
N VAL A 172 0.96 0.72 18.29
CA VAL A 172 0.82 2.17 18.11
C VAL A 172 2.09 2.74 17.51
N VAL A 173 1.95 3.61 16.50
CA VAL A 173 3.04 4.41 15.96
C VAL A 173 2.76 5.88 16.27
N ASN A 174 3.53 6.43 17.20
CA ASN A 174 3.39 7.82 17.63
C ASN A 174 4.54 8.67 17.08
N PHE A 175 4.17 9.74 16.41
CA PHE A 175 5.08 10.74 15.88
C PHE A 175 5.18 11.91 16.87
N ASN A 176 6.34 12.07 17.50
CA ASN A 176 6.55 13.15 18.45
C ASN A 176 7.22 14.35 17.76
N MET A 177 6.66 15.52 17.97
CA MET A 177 7.13 16.77 17.37
C MET A 177 8.02 17.55 18.34
N ARG A 178 8.93 18.34 17.77
CA ARG A 178 9.74 19.34 18.46
C ARG A 178 8.85 20.50 18.92
N ASN A 179 9.22 21.11 20.04
CA ASN A 179 8.55 22.29 20.62
C ASN A 179 9.31 23.59 20.26
N GLY A 180 8.84 24.74 20.76
CA GLY A 180 9.45 26.04 20.43
C GLY A 180 10.86 26.20 20.97
N ALA A 181 11.14 25.67 22.16
CA ALA A 181 12.48 25.69 22.77
C ALA A 181 13.50 24.77 22.05
N SER A 182 13.05 23.84 21.21
CA SER A 182 13.92 22.93 20.47
C SER A 182 14.70 23.59 19.31
N PHE A 183 14.46 24.88 19.03
CA PHE A 183 15.04 25.60 17.89
C PHE A 183 15.92 26.75 18.36
N ASP A 184 17.12 26.84 17.79
CA ASP A 184 18.03 27.99 17.93
C ASP A 184 18.02 28.80 16.62
N GLY A 185 16.84 29.28 16.24
CA GLY A 185 16.64 30.08 15.03
C GLY A 185 15.96 29.34 13.88
N LEU A 186 16.01 29.98 12.70
CA LEU A 186 15.32 29.50 11.50
C LEU A 186 16.13 28.38 10.85
N GLU A 187 15.54 27.20 10.74
CA GLU A 187 16.11 26.05 10.04
C GLU A 187 15.58 25.97 8.59
N LEU A 188 16.50 25.88 7.64
CA LEU A 188 16.23 25.61 6.24
C LEU A 188 16.92 24.29 5.86
N ARG A 189 16.12 23.29 5.48
CA ARG A 189 16.62 22.03 4.90
C ARG A 189 16.24 21.95 3.44
N THR A 190 17.17 21.52 2.60
CA THR A 190 16.90 21.14 1.22
C THR A 190 17.60 19.83 0.91
N GLN A 191 16.99 19.01 0.06
CA GLN A 191 17.53 17.74 -0.41
C GLN A 191 17.12 17.54 -1.87
N SER A 192 18.00 16.93 -2.65
CA SER A 192 17.69 16.43 -3.98
C SER A 192 18.33 15.06 -4.18
N GLY A 193 17.67 14.20 -4.93
CA GLY A 193 18.18 12.88 -5.28
C GLY A 193 17.81 12.45 -6.69
N VAL A 194 18.52 11.45 -7.19
CA VAL A 194 18.38 10.90 -8.54
C VAL A 194 18.84 9.44 -8.55
N SER A 195 18.21 8.60 -9.37
CA SER A 195 18.65 7.22 -9.59
C SER A 195 19.94 7.15 -10.44
N ASP A 196 20.61 5.99 -10.45
CA ASP A 196 21.74 5.71 -11.36
C ASP A 196 21.33 5.79 -12.84
N GLU A 197 20.06 5.51 -13.14
CA GLU A 197 19.44 5.63 -14.47
C GLU A 197 19.06 7.07 -14.86
N MET A 198 19.40 8.06 -14.03
CA MET A 198 19.13 9.49 -14.27
C MET A 198 17.63 9.84 -14.37
N ASP A 199 16.78 9.07 -13.69
CA ASP A 199 15.34 9.27 -13.53
C ASP A 199 14.97 9.37 -12.03
N ALA A 200 13.69 9.16 -11.67
CA ALA A 200 13.22 9.16 -10.29
C ALA A 200 13.65 10.39 -9.46
N ASN A 201 13.78 11.56 -10.09
CA ASN A 201 14.31 12.75 -9.42
C ASN A 201 13.42 13.15 -8.24
N GLU A 202 14.06 13.37 -7.09
CA GLU A 202 13.42 13.83 -5.86
C GLU A 202 13.91 15.25 -5.51
N PHE A 203 13.01 16.06 -4.99
CA PHE A 203 13.31 17.36 -4.42
C PHE A 203 12.51 17.58 -3.15
N PHE A 204 13.18 18.04 -2.09
CA PHE A 204 12.58 18.39 -0.81
C PHE A 204 13.13 19.73 -0.33
N ILE A 205 12.25 20.56 0.23
CA ILE A 205 12.62 21.79 0.94
C ILE A 205 11.70 21.98 2.14
N SER A 206 12.28 22.31 3.29
CA SER A 206 11.53 22.68 4.48
C SER A 206 12.08 23.92 5.15
N LEU A 207 11.17 24.69 5.74
CA LEU A 207 11.47 25.83 6.59
C LEU A 207 10.80 25.60 7.94
N ALA A 208 11.55 25.63 9.03
CA ALA A 208 11.01 25.48 10.38
C ALA A 208 11.65 26.47 11.35
N ASN A 209 10.89 26.90 12.35
CA ASN A 209 11.41 27.76 13.43
C ASN A 209 10.57 27.61 14.70
N GLY A 210 11.22 27.81 15.84
CA GLY A 210 10.61 27.86 17.15
C GLY A 210 10.86 29.21 17.83
N PHE A 211 9.87 29.66 18.58
CA PHE A 211 9.94 30.80 19.47
C PHE A 211 9.55 30.32 20.86
N SER A 212 10.36 30.63 21.87
CA SER A 212 10.03 30.35 23.27
C SER A 212 10.15 31.63 24.10
N SER A 213 9.36 31.72 25.15
CA SER A 213 9.30 32.82 26.12
C SER A 213 8.90 32.27 27.48
N ASP A 214 9.05 33.05 28.56
CA ASP A 214 8.69 32.65 29.92
C ASP A 214 7.23 32.16 30.09
N LYS A 215 6.33 32.43 29.13
CA LYS A 215 4.90 32.12 29.23
C LYS A 215 4.36 31.32 28.05
N GLY A 216 5.18 30.92 27.10
CA GLY A 216 4.64 30.22 25.95
C GLY A 216 5.62 30.07 24.80
N GLU A 217 5.24 29.17 23.92
CA GLU A 217 6.04 28.68 22.81
C GLU A 217 5.21 28.64 21.54
N LEU A 218 5.87 28.83 20.41
CA LEU A 218 5.29 28.69 19.07
C LEU A 218 6.34 28.04 18.18
N VAL A 219 5.98 26.97 17.50
CA VAL A 219 6.78 26.36 16.44
C VAL A 219 5.95 26.30 15.17
N PHE A 220 6.60 26.47 14.02
CA PHE A 220 5.97 26.26 12.72
C PHE A 220 6.91 25.56 11.74
N ALA A 221 6.32 24.87 10.78
CA ALA A 221 7.02 24.32 9.62
C ALA A 221 6.22 24.47 8.33
N VAL A 222 6.95 24.61 7.23
CA VAL A 222 6.45 24.52 5.85
C VAL A 222 7.33 23.55 5.09
N GLU A 223 6.75 22.58 4.40
CA GLU A 223 7.46 21.59 3.59
C GLU A 223 6.90 21.57 2.17
N TYR A 224 7.78 21.40 1.19
CA TYR A 224 7.44 21.03 -0.18
C TYR A 224 8.28 19.84 -0.60
N GLN A 225 7.65 18.86 -1.23
CA GLN A 225 8.32 17.74 -1.86
C GLN A 225 7.75 17.44 -3.23
N GLU A 226 8.60 16.91 -4.11
CA GLU A 226 8.27 16.47 -5.46
C GLU A 226 9.08 15.23 -5.81
N THR A 227 8.40 14.24 -6.39
CA THR A 227 9.00 12.99 -6.90
C THR A 227 8.62 12.83 -8.36
N SER A 228 9.61 12.59 -9.22
CA SER A 228 9.39 12.31 -10.63
C SER A 228 9.01 10.84 -10.84
N PRO A 229 8.16 10.55 -11.84
CA PRO A 229 7.71 9.19 -12.11
C PRO A 229 8.79 8.33 -12.76
N VAL A 230 8.60 7.01 -12.72
CA VAL A 230 9.39 6.01 -13.46
C VAL A 230 8.44 5.07 -14.18
N PHE A 231 8.68 4.81 -15.47
CA PHE A 231 7.87 3.88 -16.24
C PHE A 231 8.42 2.45 -16.14
N ALA A 232 7.53 1.47 -16.31
CA ALA A 232 7.89 0.06 -16.37
C ALA A 232 8.99 -0.22 -17.43
N ARG A 233 8.89 0.38 -18.62
CA ARG A 233 9.91 0.24 -19.69
C ARG A 233 11.31 0.71 -19.32
N ASP A 234 11.42 1.51 -18.27
CA ASP A 234 12.70 2.07 -17.84
C ASP A 234 13.44 1.08 -16.91
N ARG A 235 12.87 -0.11 -16.61
CA ARG A 235 13.49 -1.20 -15.84
C ARG A 235 13.35 -2.54 -16.58
N ASP A 236 14.40 -3.35 -16.57
CA ASP A 236 14.44 -4.65 -17.23
C ASP A 236 13.72 -5.76 -16.47
N PHE A 237 13.44 -5.57 -15.18
CA PHE A 237 12.64 -6.45 -14.33
C PHE A 237 11.15 -6.05 -14.26
N ALA A 238 10.74 -4.97 -14.95
CA ALA A 238 9.37 -4.46 -14.93
C ALA A 238 8.72 -4.51 -16.33
N GLY A 239 7.41 -4.33 -16.39
CA GLY A 239 6.68 -4.34 -17.66
C GLY A 239 6.82 -5.68 -18.39
N SER A 240 7.24 -5.64 -19.65
CA SER A 240 7.60 -6.84 -20.43
C SER A 240 8.77 -7.63 -19.83
N GLY A 241 9.57 -7.03 -18.95
CA GLY A 241 10.62 -7.70 -18.20
C GLY A 241 10.14 -8.45 -16.94
N LEU A 242 8.91 -8.18 -16.48
CA LEU A 242 8.36 -8.80 -15.28
C LEU A 242 8.05 -10.28 -15.55
N TYR A 243 8.43 -11.13 -14.59
CA TYR A 243 8.20 -12.56 -14.69
C TYR A 243 6.85 -12.95 -14.09
N THR A 244 6.14 -13.84 -14.77
CA THR A 244 4.86 -14.41 -14.33
C THR A 244 4.96 -15.93 -14.30
N GLN A 245 4.28 -16.56 -13.34
CA GLN A 245 4.16 -18.01 -13.25
C GLN A 245 3.17 -18.53 -14.30
N VAL A 246 3.58 -19.56 -15.04
CA VAL A 246 2.75 -20.25 -16.04
C VAL A 246 3.01 -21.76 -16.02
N ALA A 247 2.13 -22.54 -16.66
CA ALA A 247 2.30 -23.98 -16.80
C ALA A 247 3.56 -24.34 -17.63
N ASN A 248 4.29 -25.36 -17.20
CA ASN A 248 5.52 -25.85 -17.86
C ASN A 248 5.19 -26.78 -19.05
N THR A 249 4.79 -26.19 -20.18
CA THR A 249 4.49 -26.91 -21.42
C THR A 249 5.75 -27.28 -22.21
N SER A 250 5.65 -28.18 -23.19
CA SER A 250 6.76 -28.47 -24.11
C SER A 250 7.30 -27.24 -24.84
N ALA A 251 6.47 -26.21 -25.05
CA ALA A 251 6.90 -24.95 -25.63
C ALA A 251 7.83 -24.18 -24.66
N THR A 252 7.43 -24.05 -23.40
CA THR A 252 8.26 -23.39 -22.37
C THR A 252 9.56 -24.16 -22.09
N GLN A 253 9.52 -25.49 -22.06
CA GLN A 253 10.71 -26.35 -21.91
C GLN A 253 11.71 -26.11 -23.04
N ALA A 254 11.23 -26.01 -24.29
CA ALA A 254 12.08 -25.78 -25.45
C ALA A 254 12.65 -24.35 -25.49
N ALA A 255 11.86 -23.36 -25.08
CA ALA A 255 12.26 -21.95 -25.12
C ALA A 255 13.21 -21.56 -23.98
N PHE A 256 12.94 -22.02 -22.76
CA PHE A 256 13.62 -21.58 -21.54
C PHE A 256 14.52 -22.66 -20.92
N GLY A 257 14.55 -23.88 -21.47
CA GLY A 257 15.40 -24.97 -20.99
C GLY A 257 14.96 -25.54 -19.64
N VAL A 258 13.68 -25.42 -19.31
CA VAL A 258 13.09 -25.90 -18.06
C VAL A 258 12.95 -27.43 -18.10
N ASP A 259 13.25 -28.10 -16.98
CA ASP A 259 13.10 -29.55 -16.86
C ASP A 259 11.61 -29.94 -16.88
N SER A 260 11.27 -30.97 -17.65
CA SER A 260 9.91 -31.50 -17.77
C SER A 260 9.32 -32.06 -16.48
N ARG A 261 10.12 -32.27 -15.43
CA ARG A 261 9.62 -32.71 -14.13
C ARG A 261 8.75 -31.64 -13.45
N PHE A 262 9.02 -30.36 -13.71
CA PHE A 262 8.31 -29.27 -13.04
C PHE A 262 6.91 -29.07 -13.61
N ALA A 263 5.92 -28.80 -12.77
CA ALA A 263 4.56 -28.50 -13.22
C ALA A 263 4.44 -27.07 -13.80
N ASN A 264 5.16 -26.11 -13.23
CA ASN A 264 5.12 -24.69 -13.58
C ASN A 264 6.52 -24.11 -13.83
N THR A 265 6.58 -22.93 -14.45
CA THR A 265 7.80 -22.15 -14.63
C THR A 265 7.51 -20.65 -14.67
N TRP A 266 8.54 -19.85 -14.43
CA TRP A 266 8.51 -18.40 -14.62
C TRP A 266 8.84 -18.03 -16.07
N VAL A 267 8.07 -17.12 -16.66
CA VAL A 267 8.32 -16.59 -18.01
C VAL A 267 8.29 -15.05 -18.00
N PRO A 268 9.21 -14.38 -18.73
CA PRO A 268 9.15 -12.95 -18.96
C PRO A 268 8.22 -12.64 -20.14
N ASP A 269 7.98 -11.36 -20.40
CA ASP A 269 7.21 -10.85 -21.53
C ASP A 269 5.85 -11.51 -21.65
N TYR A 270 5.19 -11.69 -20.50
CA TYR A 270 3.88 -12.34 -20.41
C TYR A 270 2.83 -11.53 -21.18
N ARG A 271 2.15 -12.22 -22.10
CA ARG A 271 1.10 -11.67 -22.96
C ARG A 271 -0.20 -12.43 -22.77
N LEU A 272 -1.32 -11.74 -22.98
CA LEU A 272 -2.65 -12.34 -23.20
C LEU A 272 -2.89 -12.47 -24.72
N PRO A 273 -2.83 -13.68 -25.32
CA PRO A 273 -2.94 -13.88 -26.77
C PRO A 273 -4.31 -13.56 -27.39
N ILE A 274 -5.39 -13.62 -26.61
CA ILE A 274 -6.73 -13.38 -27.14
C ILE A 274 -6.97 -11.94 -27.60
N SER A 275 -6.11 -10.99 -27.20
CA SER A 275 -6.23 -9.58 -27.52
C SER A 275 -4.88 -8.98 -27.91
N SER A 276 -4.88 -7.75 -28.44
CA SER A 276 -3.67 -7.05 -28.89
C SER A 276 -3.84 -5.54 -28.81
N ASP A 277 -2.76 -4.82 -28.48
CA ASP A 277 -2.71 -3.35 -28.55
C ASP A 277 -2.82 -2.80 -29.99
N ARG A 278 -2.66 -3.68 -30.99
CA ARG A 278 -2.81 -3.37 -32.42
C ARG A 278 -4.18 -3.78 -32.98
N GLY A 279 -4.95 -4.55 -32.22
CA GLY A 279 -6.20 -5.20 -32.64
C GLY A 279 -5.96 -6.50 -33.42
N VAL A 280 -6.45 -7.62 -32.89
CA VAL A 280 -6.52 -8.92 -33.58
C VAL A 280 -7.69 -8.89 -34.54
N ILE A 281 -7.42 -8.80 -35.84
CA ILE A 281 -8.41 -8.76 -36.90
C ILE A 281 -8.80 -10.19 -37.28
N SER A 282 -10.06 -10.57 -37.08
CA SER A 282 -10.59 -11.86 -37.54
C SER A 282 -11.56 -11.70 -38.71
N LEU A 283 -11.49 -12.64 -39.65
CA LEU A 283 -12.38 -12.74 -40.80
C LEU A 283 -13.46 -13.83 -40.67
N THR A 284 -13.44 -14.61 -39.59
CA THR A 284 -14.34 -15.75 -39.35
C THR A 284 -15.53 -15.39 -38.45
N GLY A 285 -15.49 -14.20 -37.84
CA GLY A 285 -16.51 -13.70 -36.93
C GLY A 285 -16.17 -13.84 -35.45
N SER A 286 -15.00 -14.36 -35.10
CA SER A 286 -14.49 -14.33 -33.73
C SER A 286 -12.95 -14.42 -33.70
N ALA A 287 -12.30 -13.34 -33.27
CA ALA A 287 -10.88 -13.31 -32.98
C ALA A 287 -10.55 -14.19 -31.76
N PHE A 288 -11.42 -14.18 -30.75
CA PHE A 288 -11.26 -15.02 -29.56
C PHE A 288 -11.18 -16.51 -29.93
N PHE A 289 -12.15 -17.03 -30.69
CA PHE A 289 -12.16 -18.44 -31.09
C PHE A 289 -11.07 -18.80 -32.08
N ASP A 290 -10.71 -17.89 -32.98
CA ASP A 290 -9.60 -18.14 -33.89
C ASP A 290 -8.28 -18.29 -33.14
N VAL A 291 -8.01 -17.44 -32.14
CA VAL A 291 -6.81 -17.54 -31.29
C VAL A 291 -6.85 -18.81 -30.44
N LEU A 292 -7.98 -19.12 -29.81
CA LEU A 292 -8.16 -20.34 -29.03
C LEU A 292 -7.88 -21.60 -29.87
N GLY A 293 -8.37 -21.62 -31.11
CA GLY A 293 -8.16 -22.71 -32.06
C GLY A 293 -6.80 -22.71 -32.76
N SER A 294 -5.96 -21.69 -32.54
CA SER A 294 -4.70 -21.51 -33.27
C SER A 294 -3.62 -22.52 -32.87
N GLY A 295 -3.63 -22.98 -31.62
CA GLY A 295 -2.52 -23.75 -31.05
C GLY A 295 -1.17 -23.04 -31.15
N GLY A 296 -1.15 -21.70 -31.16
CA GLY A 296 0.05 -20.87 -31.32
C GLY A 296 0.48 -20.65 -32.77
N ALA A 297 -0.29 -21.11 -33.76
CA ALA A 297 0.03 -20.89 -35.17
C ALA A 297 -0.18 -19.42 -35.57
N ALA A 298 0.85 -18.81 -36.17
CA ALA A 298 0.73 -17.47 -36.74
C ALA A 298 -0.36 -17.44 -37.83
N GLY A 299 -1.27 -16.48 -37.73
CA GLY A 299 -2.43 -16.34 -38.61
C GLY A 299 -3.67 -17.12 -38.17
N CYS A 300 -3.58 -17.87 -37.07
CA CYS A 300 -4.59 -18.80 -36.57
C CYS A 300 -4.86 -19.95 -37.56
N SER A 301 -5.68 -19.68 -38.57
CA SER A 301 -5.98 -20.61 -39.67
C SER A 301 -5.87 -19.89 -41.02
N THR A 302 -6.18 -20.56 -42.12
CA THR A 302 -6.13 -19.95 -43.45
C THR A 302 -7.43 -20.15 -44.22
N LEU A 303 -7.86 -19.12 -44.93
CA LEU A 303 -9.12 -19.05 -45.67
C LEU A 303 -8.90 -18.95 -47.18
N GLY A 304 -9.82 -19.54 -47.94
CA GLY A 304 -9.86 -19.49 -49.39
C GLY A 304 -8.64 -20.12 -50.08
N SER A 305 -8.62 -20.01 -51.40
CA SER A 305 -7.59 -20.59 -52.26
C SER A 305 -6.24 -19.88 -52.17
N ALA A 306 -6.22 -18.62 -51.72
CA ALA A 306 -5.02 -17.83 -51.51
C ALA A 306 -4.38 -18.02 -50.12
N MET A 307 -4.96 -18.87 -49.26
CA MET A 307 -4.45 -19.14 -47.91
C MET A 307 -4.34 -17.86 -47.06
N ILE A 308 -5.36 -17.01 -47.12
CA ILE A 308 -5.40 -15.74 -46.36
C ILE A 308 -5.49 -16.06 -44.87
N PRO A 309 -4.63 -15.49 -44.00
CA PRO A 309 -4.73 -15.73 -42.56
C PRO A 309 -6.09 -15.32 -42.00
N ALA A 310 -6.69 -16.17 -41.15
CA ALA A 310 -7.95 -15.88 -40.48
C ALA A 310 -7.79 -14.75 -39.46
N CYS A 311 -6.70 -14.79 -38.67
CA CYS A 311 -6.29 -13.72 -37.77
C CYS A 311 -5.15 -12.88 -38.36
N GLN A 312 -5.29 -11.57 -38.32
CA GLN A 312 -4.30 -10.63 -38.82
C GLN A 312 -4.12 -9.44 -37.88
N VAL A 313 -3.06 -8.69 -38.09
CA VAL A 313 -2.77 -7.46 -37.34
C VAL A 313 -2.13 -6.44 -38.26
N ILE A 314 -2.26 -5.16 -37.92
CA ILE A 314 -1.49 -4.09 -38.58
C ILE A 314 -0.11 -4.01 -37.92
N GLY A 315 0.86 -4.61 -38.59
CA GLY A 315 2.27 -4.49 -38.26
C GLY A 315 2.83 -3.13 -38.67
N ASP A 316 4.08 -2.86 -38.29
CA ASP A 316 4.76 -1.60 -38.61
C ASP A 316 4.97 -1.40 -40.12
N ASN A 317 4.93 -2.50 -40.89
CA ASN A 317 5.11 -2.54 -42.34
C ASN A 317 3.83 -2.91 -43.11
N GLY A 318 2.65 -2.81 -42.47
CA GLY A 318 1.36 -3.14 -43.08
C GLY A 318 0.69 -4.39 -42.49
N LEU A 319 -0.33 -4.88 -43.19
CA LEU A 319 -1.12 -6.04 -42.75
C LEU A 319 -0.27 -7.31 -42.77
N ARG A 320 -0.34 -8.11 -41.70
CA ARG A 320 0.33 -9.41 -41.62
C ARG A 320 -0.45 -10.38 -40.75
N ALA A 321 -0.08 -11.65 -40.80
CA ALA A 321 -0.58 -12.67 -39.87
C ALA A 321 -0.31 -12.24 -38.42
N TYR A 322 -1.32 -12.44 -37.56
CA TYR A 322 -1.22 -12.26 -36.12
C TYR A 322 -0.34 -13.36 -35.50
N ASN A 323 0.55 -13.01 -34.57
CA ASN A 323 1.36 -13.95 -33.81
C ASN A 323 0.81 -14.09 -32.37
N PRO A 324 0.13 -15.19 -32.03
CA PRO A 324 -0.42 -15.41 -30.68
C PRO A 324 0.63 -15.49 -29.57
N GLY A 325 1.91 -15.66 -29.90
CA GLY A 325 2.98 -15.75 -28.92
C GLY A 325 4.19 -16.45 -29.50
N ASP A 326 5.39 -15.95 -29.21
CA ASP A 326 6.62 -16.65 -29.58
C ASP A 326 6.78 -17.96 -28.81
N VAL A 327 6.26 -17.97 -27.57
CA VAL A 327 6.03 -19.16 -26.77
C VAL A 327 4.55 -19.19 -26.36
N TYR A 328 3.74 -19.91 -27.14
CA TYR A 328 2.32 -20.08 -26.85
C TYR A 328 2.09 -21.19 -25.82
N ILE A 329 1.43 -20.85 -24.70
CA ILE A 329 1.10 -21.78 -23.61
C ILE A 329 -0.40 -22.10 -23.66
N GLY A 330 -1.23 -21.08 -23.80
CA GLY A 330 -2.68 -21.18 -23.89
C GLY A 330 -3.32 -19.89 -24.41
N PRO A 331 -4.65 -19.85 -24.54
CA PRO A 331 -5.37 -18.66 -25.02
C PRO A 331 -5.18 -17.43 -24.12
N PHE A 332 -4.87 -17.63 -22.84
CA PHE A 332 -4.63 -16.55 -21.89
C PHE A 332 -3.16 -16.39 -21.53
N ASP A 333 -2.29 -17.32 -21.94
CA ASP A 333 -0.89 -17.35 -21.53
C ASP A 333 0.03 -17.47 -22.73
N ALA A 334 0.88 -16.48 -22.96
CA ALA A 334 2.03 -16.60 -23.85
C ALA A 334 3.20 -15.73 -23.39
N SER A 335 4.36 -15.96 -24.00
CA SER A 335 5.51 -15.06 -23.93
C SER A 335 5.85 -14.54 -25.33
N GLY A 336 6.06 -13.23 -25.45
CA GLY A 336 6.32 -12.55 -26.71
C GLY A 336 5.12 -12.54 -27.67
N GLY A 337 5.39 -12.25 -28.95
CA GLY A 337 4.34 -12.12 -29.97
C GLY A 337 3.56 -10.80 -29.95
N ASP A 338 2.33 -10.84 -30.49
CA ASP A 338 1.48 -9.65 -30.70
C ASP A 338 0.41 -9.46 -29.63
N GLY A 339 0.36 -10.34 -28.63
CA GLY A 339 -0.59 -10.27 -27.52
C GLY A 339 -0.42 -9.00 -26.68
N VAL A 340 -1.50 -8.57 -26.03
CA VAL A 340 -1.43 -7.46 -25.07
C VAL A 340 -0.53 -7.87 -23.89
N PRO A 341 0.42 -7.02 -23.45
CA PRO A 341 1.26 -7.34 -22.30
C PRO A 341 0.43 -7.38 -21.01
N GLY A 342 0.68 -8.37 -20.15
CA GLY A 342 0.04 -8.44 -18.82
C GLY A 342 0.57 -7.39 -17.84
N SER A 343 1.74 -6.83 -18.10
CA SER A 343 2.28 -5.64 -17.42
C SER A 343 2.81 -4.67 -18.49
N PRO A 344 2.00 -3.68 -18.91
CA PRO A 344 2.39 -2.79 -20.00
C PRO A 344 3.60 -1.91 -19.65
N ASP A 345 4.56 -1.86 -20.57
CA ASP A 345 5.73 -0.97 -20.56
C ASP A 345 5.41 0.53 -20.41
N SER A 346 4.17 0.91 -20.71
CA SER A 346 3.68 2.28 -20.61
C SER A 346 3.21 2.66 -19.21
N GLU A 347 3.04 1.72 -18.28
CA GLU A 347 2.58 2.00 -16.92
C GLU A 347 3.68 2.58 -16.03
N LEU A 348 3.27 3.29 -14.98
CA LEU A 348 4.21 3.81 -13.99
C LEU A 348 4.47 2.76 -12.92
N ILE A 349 5.73 2.61 -12.54
CA ILE A 349 6.17 1.83 -11.38
C ILE A 349 6.65 2.73 -10.24
N LEU A 350 6.83 4.03 -10.49
CA LEU A 350 6.84 5.07 -9.46
C LEU A 350 5.92 6.20 -9.93
N PRO A 351 4.93 6.62 -9.13
CA PRO A 351 4.02 7.69 -9.51
C PRO A 351 4.69 9.06 -9.42
N GLU A 352 4.16 10.04 -10.14
CA GLU A 352 4.52 11.45 -9.93
C GLU A 352 3.81 11.93 -8.67
N SER A 353 4.53 12.52 -7.71
CA SER A 353 3.92 13.03 -6.49
C SER A 353 4.41 14.43 -6.14
N LYS A 354 3.51 15.27 -5.64
CA LYS A 354 3.79 16.61 -5.11
C LYS A 354 3.05 16.79 -3.80
N ARG A 355 3.71 17.36 -2.79
CA ARG A 355 3.08 17.63 -1.49
C ARG A 355 3.55 18.96 -0.92
N ILE A 356 2.60 19.70 -0.34
CA ILE A 356 2.84 20.87 0.50
C ILE A 356 2.25 20.57 1.88
N LEU A 357 3.04 20.81 2.93
CA LEU A 357 2.61 20.69 4.32
C LEU A 357 2.88 22.01 5.04
N VAL A 358 1.93 22.47 5.84
CA VAL A 358 2.09 23.58 6.77
C VAL A 358 1.59 23.14 8.12
N GLN A 359 2.40 23.32 9.16
CA GLN A 359 2.03 23.03 10.54
C GLN A 359 2.48 24.13 11.49
N ALA A 360 1.67 24.43 12.50
CA ALA A 360 2.03 25.31 13.60
C ALA A 360 1.50 24.76 14.92
N ILE A 361 2.34 24.75 15.95
CA ILE A 361 2.02 24.30 17.30
C ILE A 361 2.34 25.44 18.26
N ALA A 362 1.41 25.80 19.13
CA ALA A 362 1.60 26.84 20.12
C ALA A 362 1.13 26.38 21.50
N ASN A 363 1.87 26.78 22.53
CA ASN A 363 1.56 26.59 23.95
C ASN A 363 1.60 27.94 24.66
N TYR A 364 0.71 28.17 25.63
CA TYR A 364 0.65 29.40 26.39
C TYR A 364 0.22 29.14 27.83
N GLU A 365 1.11 29.44 28.77
CA GLU A 365 0.82 29.41 30.20
C GLU A 365 -0.11 30.57 30.56
N VAL A 366 -1.39 30.25 30.76
CA VAL A 366 -2.41 31.20 31.24
C VAL A 366 -2.11 31.57 32.70
N ASN A 367 -1.73 30.58 33.50
CA ASN A 367 -1.20 30.68 34.87
C ASN A 367 -0.55 29.34 35.27
N GLU A 368 0.00 29.26 36.49
CA GLU A 368 0.71 28.08 37.03
C GLU A 368 -0.11 26.76 37.04
N TYR A 369 -1.43 26.80 36.83
CA TYR A 369 -2.33 25.64 36.82
C TYR A 369 -2.95 25.35 35.44
N ILE A 370 -2.77 26.25 34.46
CA ILE A 370 -3.47 26.19 33.17
C ILE A 370 -2.50 26.60 32.06
N ASN A 371 -2.11 25.63 31.25
CA ASN A 371 -1.51 25.81 29.94
C ASN A 371 -2.60 25.62 28.86
N PHE A 372 -2.61 26.51 27.88
CA PHE A 372 -3.43 26.39 26.68
C PHE A 372 -2.56 25.93 25.53
N PHE A 373 -3.03 24.98 24.73
CA PHE A 373 -2.31 24.54 23.54
C PHE A 373 -3.20 24.49 22.29
N ILE A 374 -2.53 24.63 21.15
CA ILE A 374 -3.12 24.45 19.83
C ILE A 374 -2.09 23.88 18.85
N ASP A 375 -2.46 22.84 18.13
CA ASP A 375 -1.71 22.25 17.01
C ASP A 375 -2.60 22.27 15.77
N THR A 376 -2.17 22.98 14.73
CA THR A 376 -2.93 23.13 13.48
C THR A 376 -2.06 22.76 12.29
N LYS A 377 -2.62 22.00 11.36
CA LYS A 377 -1.96 21.65 10.10
C LYS A 377 -2.89 21.66 8.90
N PHE A 378 -2.27 21.90 7.75
CA PHE A 378 -2.87 21.75 6.43
C PHE A 378 -1.87 21.05 5.51
N VAL A 379 -2.33 20.00 4.85
CA VAL A 379 -1.54 19.22 3.90
C VAL A 379 -2.31 19.12 2.61
N GLN A 380 -1.62 19.32 1.49
CA GLN A 380 -2.16 19.05 0.16
C GLN A 380 -1.17 18.17 -0.59
N SER A 381 -1.67 17.06 -1.15
CA SER A 381 -0.90 16.19 -2.04
C SER A 381 -1.63 15.97 -3.36
N GLU A 382 -0.83 15.83 -4.41
CA GLU A 382 -1.26 15.48 -5.77
C GLU A 382 -0.39 14.29 -6.21
N THR A 383 -1.03 13.18 -6.58
CA THR A 383 -0.33 12.00 -7.11
C THR A 383 -0.94 11.60 -8.44
N LYS A 384 -0.08 11.32 -9.42
CA LYS A 384 -0.47 10.92 -10.77
C LYS A 384 0.16 9.60 -11.15
N GLU A 385 -0.66 8.76 -11.75
CA GLU A 385 -0.27 7.48 -12.30
C GLU A 385 -0.60 7.40 -13.80
N THR A 386 -0.22 6.28 -14.42
CA THR A 386 -0.72 5.94 -15.75
C THR A 386 -1.01 4.45 -15.78
N ASN A 387 -2.28 4.13 -16.00
CA ASN A 387 -2.77 2.76 -16.06
C ASN A 387 -3.45 2.55 -17.40
N GLN A 388 -3.45 1.31 -17.88
CA GLN A 388 -4.31 0.92 -18.99
C GLN A 388 -5.78 1.26 -18.68
N VAL A 389 -6.54 1.74 -19.67
CA VAL A 389 -8.00 1.73 -19.55
C VAL A 389 -8.45 0.32 -19.86
N ASN A 390 -8.85 -0.40 -18.81
CA ASN A 390 -9.31 -1.76 -18.99
C ASN A 390 -10.67 -1.76 -19.70
N GLY A 391 -10.82 -2.68 -20.65
CA GLY A 391 -11.89 -2.63 -21.63
C GLY A 391 -12.27 -3.97 -22.23
N PHE A 392 -11.47 -5.03 -21.97
CA PHE A 392 -11.62 -6.41 -22.44
C PHE A 392 -12.44 -6.53 -23.72
N ASN A 393 -11.99 -5.89 -24.80
CA ASN A 393 -12.80 -5.83 -26.00
C ASN A 393 -12.48 -7.03 -26.87
N ASP A 394 -13.34 -8.03 -26.81
CA ASP A 394 -13.26 -9.16 -27.70
C ASP A 394 -14.32 -9.06 -28.80
N ASP A 395 -13.99 -9.54 -30.00
CA ASP A 395 -14.94 -9.68 -31.12
C ASP A 395 -15.76 -8.41 -31.45
N ILE A 396 -15.15 -7.22 -31.37
CA ILE A 396 -15.75 -5.96 -31.78
C ILE A 396 -16.16 -6.05 -33.26
N PRO A 397 -17.45 -5.97 -33.62
CA PRO A 397 -17.89 -6.05 -35.00
C PRO A 397 -17.54 -4.77 -35.78
N ILE A 398 -16.90 -4.92 -36.94
CA ILE A 398 -16.55 -3.79 -37.82
C ILE A 398 -17.32 -3.90 -39.14
N SER A 399 -18.16 -2.91 -39.43
CA SER A 399 -18.90 -2.82 -40.68
C SER A 399 -17.96 -2.68 -41.89
N LEU A 400 -18.23 -3.41 -42.97
CA LEU A 400 -17.37 -3.42 -44.18
C LEU A 400 -17.34 -2.08 -44.94
N ASP A 401 -18.24 -1.15 -44.63
CA ASP A 401 -18.24 0.23 -45.14
C ASP A 401 -17.40 1.20 -44.28
N ASN A 402 -16.71 0.70 -43.24
CA ASN A 402 -15.86 1.51 -42.39
C ASN A 402 -14.62 2.02 -43.17
N PRO A 403 -14.42 3.35 -43.28
CA PRO A 403 -13.35 3.92 -44.09
C PRO A 403 -11.94 3.72 -43.54
N PHE A 404 -11.81 3.27 -42.28
CA PHE A 404 -10.51 2.95 -41.69
C PHE A 404 -10.00 1.56 -42.05
N ILE A 405 -10.82 0.70 -42.68
CA ILE A 405 -10.38 -0.61 -43.15
C ILE A 405 -9.24 -0.43 -44.16
N PRO A 406 -8.05 -1.01 -43.90
CA PRO A 406 -6.92 -0.91 -44.83
C PRO A 406 -7.26 -1.49 -46.21
N ALA A 407 -6.81 -0.84 -47.28
CA ALA A 407 -7.11 -1.26 -48.65
C ALA A 407 -6.67 -2.71 -48.97
N GLU A 408 -5.58 -3.17 -48.36
CA GLU A 408 -5.09 -4.55 -48.47
C GLU A 408 -6.07 -5.54 -47.84
N LEU A 409 -6.55 -5.27 -46.63
CA LEU A 409 -7.55 -6.09 -45.95
C LEU A 409 -8.85 -6.14 -46.74
N LEU A 410 -9.32 -4.99 -47.23
CA LEU A 410 -10.51 -4.92 -48.06
C LEU A 410 -10.37 -5.74 -49.35
N SER A 411 -9.17 -5.77 -49.95
CA SER A 411 -8.91 -6.60 -51.14
C SER A 411 -8.99 -8.11 -50.82
N GLN A 412 -8.50 -8.54 -49.65
CA GLN A 412 -8.59 -9.93 -49.21
C GLN A 412 -10.05 -10.34 -48.96
N ILE A 413 -10.83 -9.47 -48.30
CA ILE A 413 -12.26 -9.70 -48.04
C ILE A 413 -13.02 -9.87 -49.35
N ASN A 414 -12.86 -8.95 -50.30
CA ASN A 414 -13.51 -9.04 -51.61
C ASN A 414 -13.13 -10.31 -52.38
N GLN A 415 -11.89 -10.79 -52.23
CA GLN A 415 -11.46 -12.04 -52.84
C GLN A 415 -12.19 -13.24 -52.23
N LEU A 416 -12.24 -13.33 -50.90
CA LEU A 416 -12.91 -14.41 -50.18
C LEU A 416 -14.41 -14.45 -50.53
N GLU A 417 -15.08 -13.30 -50.54
CA GLU A 417 -16.49 -13.20 -50.96
C GLU A 417 -16.70 -13.65 -52.42
N ALA A 418 -15.78 -13.32 -53.32
CA ALA A 418 -15.83 -13.76 -54.72
C ALA A 418 -15.60 -15.28 -54.87
N GLU A 419 -14.89 -15.91 -53.94
CA GLU A 419 -14.72 -17.36 -53.83
C GLU A 419 -15.93 -18.05 -53.17
N GLY A 420 -16.89 -17.29 -52.64
CA GLY A 420 -18.10 -17.78 -51.98
C GLY A 420 -17.92 -18.06 -50.49
N GLU A 421 -16.83 -17.60 -49.89
CA GLU A 421 -16.59 -17.66 -48.45
C GLU A 421 -17.43 -16.61 -47.71
N SER A 422 -17.95 -16.97 -46.53
CA SER A 422 -18.66 -16.02 -45.66
C SER A 422 -17.65 -15.28 -44.80
N VAL A 423 -17.49 -13.97 -45.01
CA VAL A 423 -16.56 -13.15 -44.23
C VAL A 423 -17.33 -12.36 -43.17
N SER A 424 -16.87 -12.42 -41.93
CA SER A 424 -17.35 -11.58 -40.83
C SER A 424 -16.16 -10.91 -40.17
N LEU A 425 -16.06 -9.58 -40.32
CA LEU A 425 -14.94 -8.80 -39.80
C LEU A 425 -15.20 -8.42 -38.34
N VAL A 426 -14.37 -8.94 -37.44
CA VAL A 426 -14.38 -8.57 -36.02
C VAL A 426 -12.96 -8.27 -35.53
N MET A 427 -12.85 -7.61 -34.38
CA MET A 427 -11.57 -7.24 -33.78
C MET A 427 -11.54 -7.46 -32.27
N SER A 428 -10.53 -8.15 -31.75
CA SER A 428 -10.20 -8.11 -30.31
C SER A 428 -9.09 -7.10 -30.04
N ARG A 429 -9.33 -6.07 -29.22
CA ARG A 429 -8.36 -5.00 -28.96
C ARG A 429 -8.47 -4.41 -27.56
N ASP A 430 -7.40 -4.59 -26.79
CA ASP A 430 -7.19 -3.83 -25.56
C ASP A 430 -6.45 -2.52 -25.84
N VAL A 431 -6.97 -1.44 -25.25
CA VAL A 431 -6.54 -0.09 -25.60
C VAL A 431 -5.33 0.31 -24.75
N LEU A 432 -4.15 0.30 -25.38
CA LEU A 432 -2.89 0.82 -24.82
C LEU A 432 -2.38 2.06 -25.56
N ASP A 433 -3.22 2.67 -26.40
CA ASP A 433 -2.87 3.89 -27.13
C ASP A 433 -2.48 5.02 -26.17
N PHE A 434 -1.39 5.73 -26.48
CA PHE A 434 -0.89 6.83 -25.63
C PHE A 434 -1.95 7.91 -25.32
N ASN A 435 -2.89 8.16 -26.25
CA ASN A 435 -3.95 9.15 -26.06
C ASN A 435 -5.13 8.65 -25.20
N ALA A 436 -5.17 7.36 -24.88
CA ALA A 436 -6.33 6.66 -24.32
C ALA A 436 -6.08 6.06 -22.93
N THR A 437 -4.99 6.41 -22.26
CA THR A 437 -4.71 5.97 -20.88
C THR A 437 -5.65 6.64 -19.87
N SER A 438 -5.84 5.96 -18.73
CA SER A 438 -6.75 6.40 -17.65
C SER A 438 -6.20 7.60 -16.88
N ASN A 439 -4.87 7.66 -16.73
CA ASN A 439 -4.10 8.70 -16.03
C ASN A 439 -4.77 9.15 -14.72
N PRO A 440 -4.97 8.24 -13.75
CA PRO A 440 -5.63 8.59 -12.52
C PRO A 440 -4.81 9.63 -11.75
N GLU A 441 -5.50 10.61 -11.19
CA GLU A 441 -4.95 11.70 -10.39
C GLU A 441 -5.70 11.77 -9.07
N ALA A 442 -4.99 11.57 -7.96
CA ALA A 442 -5.51 11.77 -6.61
C ALA A 442 -5.06 13.11 -6.06
N GLN A 443 -6.02 13.97 -5.70
CA GLN A 443 -5.79 15.19 -4.96
C GLN A 443 -6.33 15.02 -3.54
N ARG A 444 -5.44 15.00 -2.53
CA ARG A 444 -5.83 14.92 -1.12
C ARG A 444 -5.55 16.21 -0.39
N LYS A 445 -6.49 16.63 0.45
CA LYS A 445 -6.36 17.77 1.36
C LYS A 445 -6.69 17.31 2.75
N THR A 446 -5.78 17.51 3.69
CA THR A 446 -5.97 17.15 5.09
C THR A 446 -5.82 18.39 5.95
N PHE A 447 -6.84 18.66 6.76
CA PHE A 447 -6.82 19.72 7.76
C PHE A 447 -7.03 19.09 9.14
N ARG A 448 -6.20 19.47 10.11
CA ARG A 448 -6.34 19.04 11.50
C ARG A 448 -6.10 20.22 12.43
N VAL A 449 -6.92 20.32 13.46
CA VAL A 449 -6.74 21.24 14.58
C VAL A 449 -7.01 20.49 15.89
N VAL A 450 -6.02 20.52 16.77
CA VAL A 450 -6.14 20.09 18.16
C VAL A 450 -6.03 21.32 19.02
N THR A 451 -6.96 21.50 19.96
CA THR A 451 -6.84 22.56 20.96
C THR A 451 -7.35 22.10 22.30
N GLY A 452 -6.74 22.57 23.37
CA GLY A 452 -7.04 22.09 24.70
C GLY A 452 -6.35 22.88 25.80
N PHE A 453 -6.52 22.37 27.00
CA PHE A 453 -5.86 22.83 28.20
C PHE A 453 -5.25 21.66 28.94
N ASP A 454 -4.05 21.87 29.45
CA ASP A 454 -3.37 20.97 30.36
C ASP A 454 -2.84 21.74 31.58
N GLY A 455 -2.50 21.04 32.66
CA GLY A 455 -1.90 21.65 33.84
C GLY A 455 -2.22 20.90 35.12
N TYR A 456 -2.15 21.60 36.25
CA TYR A 456 -2.28 21.02 37.59
C TYR A 456 -3.56 21.45 38.30
N ILE A 457 -4.16 20.56 39.08
CA ILE A 457 -5.29 20.89 39.95
C ILE A 457 -4.75 21.58 41.23
N PRO A 458 -5.21 22.81 41.56
CA PRO A 458 -4.66 23.58 42.68
C PRO A 458 -4.71 22.84 44.03
N ASN A 459 -3.59 22.85 44.76
CA ASN A 459 -3.40 22.18 46.05
C ASN A 459 -3.44 20.64 46.00
N THR A 460 -3.15 20.05 44.84
CA THR A 460 -2.98 18.61 44.66
C THR A 460 -1.81 18.36 43.72
N GLU A 461 -1.25 17.15 43.73
CA GLU A 461 -0.29 16.68 42.72
C GLU A 461 -0.97 16.13 41.45
N LEU A 462 -2.27 16.39 41.25
CA LEU A 462 -3.01 15.87 40.10
C LEU A 462 -2.82 16.77 38.88
N GLU A 463 -2.50 16.14 37.76
CA GLU A 463 -2.44 16.74 36.43
C GLU A 463 -3.75 16.47 35.70
N TYR A 464 -4.13 17.35 34.78
CA TYR A 464 -5.25 17.14 33.88
C TYR A 464 -4.89 17.56 32.46
N GLU A 465 -5.53 16.91 31.49
CA GLU A 465 -5.56 17.36 30.10
C GLU A 465 -6.99 17.23 29.59
N VAL A 466 -7.47 18.27 28.91
CA VAL A 466 -8.74 18.27 28.19
C VAL A 466 -8.50 18.84 26.80
N PHE A 467 -8.82 18.08 25.76
CA PHE A 467 -8.66 18.55 24.39
C PHE A 467 -9.82 18.18 23.49
N TYR A 468 -9.94 18.94 22.41
CA TYR A 468 -10.77 18.62 21.27
C TYR A 468 -9.90 18.60 20.01
N ASN A 469 -10.00 17.52 19.25
CA ASN A 469 -9.31 17.28 18.00
C ASN A 469 -10.35 17.17 16.89
N TYR A 470 -10.24 18.04 15.89
CA TYR A 470 -11.03 17.99 14.68
C TYR A 470 -10.08 17.75 13.51
N GLY A 471 -10.39 16.74 12.70
CA GLY A 471 -9.68 16.48 11.46
C GLY A 471 -10.64 16.22 10.31
N ARG A 472 -10.24 16.65 9.11
CA ARG A 472 -10.95 16.38 7.86
C ARG A 472 -9.96 16.06 6.76
N THR A 473 -10.25 15.01 6.00
CA THR A 473 -9.57 14.68 4.75
C THR A 473 -10.57 14.70 3.61
N ASP A 474 -10.27 15.46 2.57
CA ASP A 474 -10.97 15.45 1.29
C ASP A 474 -10.07 14.78 0.25
N ALA A 475 -10.54 13.76 -0.45
CA ALA A 475 -9.82 13.12 -1.54
C ALA A 475 -10.66 13.08 -2.82
N ASP A 476 -10.21 13.80 -3.84
CA ASP A 476 -10.79 13.75 -5.19
C ASP A 476 -9.91 12.84 -6.07
N ILE A 477 -10.47 11.74 -6.56
CA ILE A 477 -9.78 10.80 -7.46
C ILE A 477 -10.38 10.97 -8.86
N THR A 478 -9.60 11.54 -9.78
CA THR A 478 -10.05 11.75 -11.16
C THR A 478 -9.39 10.75 -12.09
N SER A 479 -10.20 9.99 -12.83
CA SER A 479 -9.72 9.03 -13.83
C SER A 479 -10.47 9.20 -15.15
N ARG A 480 -9.81 8.96 -16.27
CA ARG A 480 -10.49 8.90 -17.58
C ARG A 480 -11.17 7.54 -17.74
N GLN A 481 -12.49 7.56 -17.71
CA GLN A 481 -13.34 6.39 -17.82
C GLN A 481 -13.82 6.23 -19.26
N ARG A 482 -13.81 4.99 -19.77
CA ARG A 482 -14.42 4.67 -21.07
C ARG A 482 -15.93 4.72 -20.94
N ILE A 483 -16.59 5.44 -21.85
CA ILE A 483 -18.05 5.52 -21.91
C ILE A 483 -18.54 4.67 -23.09
N GLU A 484 -19.30 3.61 -22.81
CA GLU A 484 -19.63 2.58 -23.79
C GLU A 484 -20.43 3.10 -24.98
N ASP A 485 -21.44 3.95 -24.74
CA ASP A 485 -22.29 4.46 -25.82
C ASP A 485 -21.50 5.32 -26.82
N ARG A 486 -20.52 6.09 -26.32
CA ARG A 486 -19.59 6.87 -27.12
C ARG A 486 -18.58 5.99 -27.83
N TYR A 487 -18.04 4.98 -27.16
CA TYR A 487 -17.09 4.04 -27.74
C TYR A 487 -17.67 3.35 -28.97
N PHE A 488 -18.82 2.68 -28.82
CA PHE A 488 -19.46 1.97 -29.92
C PHE A 488 -19.99 2.91 -31.03
N ALA A 489 -20.45 4.12 -30.69
CA ALA A 489 -20.82 5.12 -31.68
C ALA A 489 -19.63 5.58 -32.53
N ALA A 490 -18.47 5.75 -31.89
CA ALA A 490 -17.27 6.27 -32.51
C ALA A 490 -16.58 5.25 -33.44
N ILE A 491 -16.67 3.95 -33.14
CA ILE A 491 -16.11 2.90 -33.99
C ILE A 491 -16.98 2.62 -35.23
N ASP A 492 -18.28 2.94 -35.21
CA ASP A 492 -19.18 2.83 -36.37
C ASP A 492 -19.00 4.03 -37.31
N ALA A 493 -17.81 4.14 -37.89
CA ALA A 493 -17.40 5.19 -38.81
C ALA A 493 -17.84 4.90 -40.25
N VAL A 494 -18.24 5.94 -40.98
CA VAL A 494 -18.66 5.88 -42.39
C VAL A 494 -18.17 7.11 -43.17
N VAL A 495 -18.20 7.02 -44.50
CA VAL A 495 -17.99 8.19 -45.36
C VAL A 495 -19.32 8.91 -45.57
N ASP A 496 -19.39 10.19 -45.19
CA ASP A 496 -20.52 11.04 -45.53
C ASP A 496 -20.59 11.23 -47.06
N PRO A 497 -21.66 10.79 -47.74
CA PRO A 497 -21.77 10.87 -49.19
C PRO A 497 -21.85 12.31 -49.71
N SER A 498 -22.20 13.28 -48.86
CA SER A 498 -22.34 14.68 -49.23
C SER A 498 -21.04 15.47 -49.16
N THR A 499 -20.15 15.12 -48.21
CA THR A 499 -18.88 15.84 -47.97
C THR A 499 -17.64 15.02 -48.34
N GLY A 500 -17.74 13.69 -48.35
CA GLY A 500 -16.60 12.78 -48.50
C GLY A 500 -15.74 12.62 -47.24
N ASN A 501 -16.15 13.21 -46.12
CA ASN A 501 -15.43 13.11 -44.85
C ASN A 501 -15.82 11.84 -44.10
N THR A 502 -14.90 11.31 -43.28
CA THR A 502 -15.21 10.26 -42.30
C THR A 502 -15.99 10.87 -41.13
N VAL A 503 -17.15 10.30 -40.82
CA VAL A 503 -18.06 10.71 -39.73
C VAL A 503 -18.58 9.48 -39.00
N CYS A 504 -19.15 9.64 -37.80
CA CYS A 504 -19.86 8.55 -37.14
C CYS A 504 -21.20 8.32 -37.85
N ARG A 505 -21.64 7.07 -37.97
CA ARG A 505 -22.95 6.76 -38.60
C ARG A 505 -24.10 7.46 -37.88
N SER A 506 -24.00 7.61 -36.56
CA SER A 506 -24.96 8.33 -35.72
C SER A 506 -25.17 9.79 -36.12
N ASP A 507 -24.21 10.42 -36.81
CA ASP A 507 -24.34 11.80 -37.31
C ASP A 507 -25.14 11.88 -38.61
N LEU A 508 -25.16 10.81 -39.40
CA LEU A 508 -25.94 10.72 -40.64
C LEU A 508 -27.35 10.17 -40.37
N ASP A 509 -27.46 9.22 -39.45
CA ASP A 509 -28.71 8.62 -38.99
C ASP A 509 -28.73 8.52 -37.47
N SER A 510 -29.42 9.46 -36.83
CA SER A 510 -29.54 9.52 -35.38
C SER A 510 -30.24 8.31 -34.73
N SER A 511 -30.82 7.40 -35.52
CA SER A 511 -31.46 6.16 -35.05
C SER A 511 -30.64 4.90 -35.33
N ALA A 512 -29.51 5.02 -36.03
CA ALA A 512 -28.63 3.89 -36.32
C ALA A 512 -27.81 3.52 -35.08
N LEU A 513 -28.26 2.50 -34.36
CA LEU A 513 -27.48 1.95 -33.25
C LEU A 513 -26.28 1.17 -33.79
N PRO A 514 -25.07 1.41 -33.26
CA PRO A 514 -23.88 0.66 -33.64
C PRO A 514 -24.00 -0.80 -33.20
N PRO A 515 -23.34 -1.73 -33.90
CA PRO A 515 -23.20 -3.09 -33.42
C PRO A 515 -22.29 -3.11 -32.19
N THR A 516 -22.65 -3.88 -31.17
CA THR A 516 -21.89 -4.01 -29.92
C THR A 516 -21.13 -5.34 -29.89
N SER A 517 -20.10 -5.42 -29.05
CA SER A 517 -19.40 -6.67 -28.83
C SER A 517 -20.32 -7.72 -28.15
N PRO A 518 -20.20 -9.01 -28.49
CA PRO A 518 -20.80 -10.10 -27.73
C PRO A 518 -20.09 -10.37 -26.38
N PHE A 519 -18.84 -9.93 -26.21
CA PHE A 519 -17.96 -10.22 -25.08
C PHE A 519 -17.19 -8.98 -24.60
N PRO A 520 -17.46 -8.50 -23.38
CA PRO A 520 -18.57 -8.88 -22.50
C PRO A 520 -19.95 -8.58 -23.11
N THR A 521 -20.98 -9.34 -22.71
CA THR A 521 -22.33 -9.19 -23.30
C THR A 521 -22.97 -7.89 -22.84
N VAL A 522 -23.04 -6.91 -23.73
CA VAL A 522 -23.73 -5.64 -23.49
C VAL A 522 -25.22 -5.90 -23.20
N ASN A 523 -25.74 -5.28 -22.15
CA ASN A 523 -27.17 -5.36 -21.79
C ASN A 523 -28.08 -5.01 -22.98
N GLY A 524 -29.22 -5.71 -23.11
CA GLY A 524 -30.17 -5.56 -24.23
C GLY A 524 -30.87 -4.20 -24.41
N ASN A 525 -30.41 -3.15 -23.71
CA ASN A 525 -30.92 -1.77 -23.72
C ASN A 525 -29.90 -0.74 -24.27
N PHE A 526 -28.91 -1.16 -25.07
CA PHE A 526 -27.90 -0.26 -25.62
C PHE A 526 -28.52 0.91 -26.43
N GLY A 527 -28.04 2.13 -26.20
CA GLY A 527 -28.50 3.36 -26.85
C GLY A 527 -27.58 4.55 -26.56
N PHE A 528 -27.81 5.68 -27.24
CA PHE A 528 -27.07 6.92 -27.00
C PHE A 528 -27.62 7.65 -25.78
N LEU A 529 -26.85 7.71 -24.69
CA LEU A 529 -27.25 8.20 -23.38
C LEU A 529 -26.45 9.44 -22.94
N THR A 530 -25.21 9.59 -23.40
CA THR A 530 -24.27 10.62 -22.92
C THR A 530 -23.96 11.69 -23.97
N PHE A 531 -24.46 11.54 -25.19
CA PHE A 531 -24.34 12.52 -26.26
C PHE A 531 -25.60 12.52 -27.14
N GLN A 532 -25.76 13.58 -27.96
CA GLN A 532 -26.90 13.70 -28.86
C GLN A 532 -26.47 13.26 -30.27
N PRO A 533 -27.00 12.15 -30.81
CA PRO A 533 -26.67 11.75 -32.18
C PRO A 533 -27.21 12.77 -33.19
N GLY A 534 -26.47 13.03 -34.27
CA GLY A 534 -26.84 13.98 -35.33
C GLY A 534 -26.42 15.42 -35.09
N ASP A 535 -25.78 15.74 -33.96
CA ASP A 535 -25.29 17.09 -33.66
C ASP A 535 -23.82 17.32 -34.08
N GLY A 536 -23.13 16.27 -34.56
CA GLY A 536 -21.74 16.31 -34.99
C GLY A 536 -20.72 16.24 -33.84
N SER A 537 -21.14 15.89 -32.63
CA SER A 537 -20.26 15.71 -31.47
C SER A 537 -19.48 14.40 -31.47
N CYS A 538 -19.96 13.39 -32.21
CA CYS A 538 -19.28 12.10 -32.31
C CYS A 538 -17.99 12.23 -33.14
N VAL A 539 -16.91 11.65 -32.63
CA VAL A 539 -15.60 11.65 -33.30
C VAL A 539 -15.24 10.23 -33.73
N PRO A 540 -15.09 9.94 -35.04
CA PRO A 540 -14.75 8.61 -35.52
C PRO A 540 -13.43 8.08 -34.97
N VAL A 541 -13.39 6.79 -34.64
CA VAL A 541 -12.23 6.11 -34.09
C VAL A 541 -11.65 5.14 -35.10
N ASN A 542 -10.33 5.20 -35.25
CA ASN A 542 -9.57 4.19 -35.96
C ASN A 542 -9.03 3.15 -34.97
N LEU A 543 -9.47 1.90 -35.08
CA LEU A 543 -8.97 0.77 -34.29
C LEU A 543 -7.88 -0.05 -35.00
N PHE A 544 -7.46 0.33 -36.21
CA PHE A 544 -6.50 -0.46 -36.99
C PHE A 544 -5.05 0.01 -36.71
N GLY A 545 -4.32 -0.79 -35.94
CA GLY A 545 -2.89 -0.62 -35.67
C GLY A 545 -2.56 0.10 -34.36
N LYS A 546 -1.28 0.06 -33.97
CA LYS A 546 -0.82 0.65 -32.71
C LYS A 546 -0.93 2.18 -32.72
N ASP A 547 -1.34 2.76 -31.59
CA ASP A 547 -1.46 4.22 -31.40
C ASP A 547 -2.33 4.90 -32.48
N SER A 548 -3.39 4.21 -32.91
CA SER A 548 -4.29 4.65 -33.99
C SER A 548 -5.41 5.57 -33.51
N ILE A 549 -5.71 5.57 -32.20
CA ILE A 549 -6.75 6.42 -31.62
C ILE A 549 -6.24 7.87 -31.52
N SER A 550 -6.88 8.79 -32.23
CA SER A 550 -6.53 10.21 -32.19
C SER A 550 -6.88 10.83 -30.83
N ALA A 551 -6.22 11.94 -30.48
CA ALA A 551 -6.51 12.64 -29.23
C ALA A 551 -7.96 13.14 -29.17
N GLU A 552 -8.52 13.60 -30.28
CA GLU A 552 -9.92 14.05 -30.37
C GLU A 552 -10.90 12.90 -30.13
N ALA A 553 -10.62 11.74 -30.73
CA ALA A 553 -11.43 10.53 -30.57
C ALA A 553 -11.34 9.99 -29.13
N ALA A 554 -10.13 9.94 -28.57
CA ALA A 554 -9.93 9.54 -27.18
C ALA A 554 -10.61 10.50 -26.20
N ASN A 555 -10.62 11.81 -26.45
CA ASN A 555 -11.32 12.79 -25.62
C ASN A 555 -12.85 12.68 -25.73
N PHE A 556 -13.38 12.10 -26.82
CA PHE A 556 -14.81 11.82 -26.94
C PHE A 556 -15.18 10.55 -26.17
N ILE A 557 -14.41 9.47 -26.29
CA ILE A 557 -14.68 8.17 -25.65
C ILE A 557 -14.38 8.19 -24.15
N PHE A 558 -13.18 8.66 -23.78
CA PHE A 558 -12.65 8.57 -22.42
C PHE A 558 -12.89 9.88 -21.69
N GLN A 559 -13.95 9.93 -20.88
CA GLN A 559 -14.36 11.12 -20.14
C GLN A 559 -13.73 11.12 -18.74
N PRO A 560 -13.26 12.28 -18.23
CA PRO A 560 -12.83 12.37 -16.85
C PRO A 560 -14.04 12.21 -15.91
N GLY A 561 -13.97 11.24 -15.00
CA GLY A 561 -14.86 11.09 -13.86
C GLY A 561 -14.09 11.34 -12.56
N THR A 562 -14.67 12.11 -11.64
CA THR A 562 -14.09 12.37 -10.33
C THR A 562 -14.94 11.72 -9.26
N ASP A 563 -14.35 10.76 -8.55
CA ASP A 563 -14.90 10.22 -7.32
C ASP A 563 -14.45 11.09 -6.14
N GLN A 564 -15.32 11.31 -5.17
CA GLN A 564 -15.08 12.19 -4.04
C GLN A 564 -15.20 11.43 -2.73
N ASN A 565 -14.23 11.61 -1.85
CA ASN A 565 -14.23 11.07 -0.51
C ASN A 565 -14.12 12.21 0.51
N ASP A 566 -15.07 12.25 1.45
CA ASP A 566 -15.07 13.16 2.59
C ASP A 566 -14.94 12.32 3.87
N ILE A 567 -13.90 12.60 4.67
CA ILE A 567 -13.62 11.90 5.93
C ILE A 567 -13.52 12.93 7.04
N VAL A 568 -14.23 12.72 8.15
CA VAL A 568 -14.21 13.62 9.31
C VAL A 568 -14.03 12.82 10.59
N GLN A 569 -13.12 13.28 11.44
CA GLN A 569 -12.93 12.80 12.81
C GLN A 569 -13.12 13.94 13.79
N GLU A 570 -13.93 13.69 14.82
CA GLU A 570 -14.03 14.52 16.01
C GLU A 570 -13.65 13.67 17.21
N ASN A 571 -12.72 14.16 18.04
CA ASN A 571 -12.33 13.48 19.28
C ASN A 571 -12.25 14.48 20.43
N PHE A 572 -12.97 14.22 21.51
CA PHE A 572 -12.88 14.91 22.78
C PHE A 572 -12.30 13.96 23.82
N LEU A 573 -11.23 14.38 24.50
CA LEU A 573 -10.64 13.61 25.58
C LEU A 573 -10.47 14.49 26.82
N ALA A 574 -10.81 13.93 27.97
CA ALA A 574 -10.51 14.49 29.28
C ALA A 574 -9.85 13.41 30.14
N VAL A 575 -8.68 13.71 30.69
CA VAL A 575 -7.92 12.81 31.56
C VAL A 575 -7.42 13.56 32.78
N VAL A 576 -7.39 12.85 33.92
CA VAL A 576 -6.73 13.29 35.15
C VAL A 576 -5.75 12.20 35.54
N SER A 577 -4.51 12.59 35.80
CA SER A 577 -3.42 11.70 36.21
C SER A 577 -2.74 12.21 37.48
N GLY A 578 -2.02 11.34 38.17
CA GLY A 578 -1.26 11.72 39.36
C GLY A 578 -0.83 10.51 40.18
N THR A 579 -0.50 10.75 41.45
CA THR A 579 -0.06 9.70 42.38
C THR A 579 -0.95 9.60 43.62
N SER A 580 -0.90 8.47 44.30
CA SER A 580 -1.60 8.27 45.57
C SER A 580 -0.91 8.93 46.76
N ALA A 581 0.26 9.59 46.60
CA ALA A 581 1.11 10.07 47.70
C ALA A 581 0.35 10.92 48.73
N ASP A 582 -0.53 11.80 48.28
CA ASP A 582 -1.38 12.65 49.12
C ASP A 582 -2.44 11.87 49.95
N LEU A 583 -2.73 10.62 49.58
CA LEU A 583 -3.75 9.75 50.20
C LEU A 583 -3.13 8.62 51.02
N PHE A 584 -2.22 7.85 50.40
CA PHE A 584 -1.47 6.75 51.00
C PHE A 584 -0.30 6.33 50.09
N GLU A 585 0.72 5.70 50.68
CA GLU A 585 1.85 5.12 49.95
C GLU A 585 1.97 3.63 50.26
N LEU A 586 2.42 2.85 49.29
CA LEU A 586 2.85 1.47 49.51
C LEU A 586 4.31 1.48 50.01
N PRO A 587 4.80 0.37 50.59
CA PRO A 587 6.19 0.29 51.04
C PRO A 587 7.25 0.60 49.97
N ALA A 588 6.90 0.46 48.68
CA ALA A 588 7.75 0.73 47.52
C ALA A 588 7.38 2.01 46.77
N GLY A 589 6.57 2.90 47.36
CA GLY A 589 6.18 4.19 46.77
C GLY A 589 4.67 4.34 46.50
N PRO A 590 4.23 5.51 46.01
CA PRO A 590 2.82 5.76 45.69
C PRO A 590 2.38 5.05 44.40
N ILE A 591 1.08 4.79 44.29
CA ILE A 591 0.46 4.29 43.04
C ILE A 591 0.31 5.47 42.09
N ALA A 592 0.85 5.36 40.88
CA ALA A 592 0.55 6.30 39.81
C ALA A 592 -0.70 5.86 39.05
N PHE A 593 -1.57 6.79 38.67
CA PHE A 593 -2.81 6.46 37.98
C PHE A 593 -3.20 7.50 36.94
N ALA A 594 -4.05 7.09 35.99
CA ALA A 594 -4.75 7.96 35.07
C ALA A 594 -6.22 7.50 34.95
N LEU A 595 -7.15 8.45 34.95
CA LEU A 595 -8.58 8.22 34.76
C LEU A 595 -9.07 9.17 33.67
N GLY A 596 -9.80 8.66 32.68
CA GLY A 596 -10.26 9.51 31.61
C GLY A 596 -11.57 9.08 30.95
N TYR A 597 -12.06 10.02 30.15
CA TYR A 597 -13.21 9.89 29.29
C TYR A 597 -12.82 10.34 27.89
N GLU A 598 -13.21 9.55 26.89
CA GLU A 598 -13.03 9.87 25.48
C GLU A 598 -14.40 9.78 24.79
N TRP A 599 -14.70 10.74 23.93
CA TRP A 599 -15.81 10.67 22.99
C TRP A 599 -15.25 10.92 21.60
N ARG A 600 -15.59 10.04 20.66
CA ARG A 600 -15.14 10.15 19.30
C ARG A 600 -16.29 9.89 18.33
N ARG A 601 -16.30 10.67 17.25
CA ARG A 601 -17.15 10.48 16.09
C ARG A 601 -16.28 10.37 14.85
N GLU A 602 -16.55 9.37 14.04
CA GLU A 602 -15.89 9.16 12.75
C GLU A 602 -16.99 9.06 11.70
N SER A 603 -16.83 9.79 10.59
CA SER A 603 -17.74 9.72 9.46
C SER A 603 -16.98 9.68 8.15
N SER A 604 -17.47 8.91 7.20
CA SER A 604 -16.93 8.85 5.85
C SER A 604 -18.05 8.82 4.83
N GLU A 605 -17.89 9.58 3.75
CA GLU A 605 -18.81 9.64 2.62
C GLU A 605 -18.01 9.43 1.32
N TYR A 606 -18.50 8.54 0.47
CA TYR A 606 -18.03 8.31 -0.89
C TYR A 606 -19.13 8.70 -1.88
N THR A 607 -18.79 9.63 -2.77
CA THR A 607 -19.63 10.04 -3.88
C THR A 607 -18.99 9.59 -5.19
N PRO A 608 -19.58 8.60 -5.90
CA PRO A 608 -19.08 8.17 -7.19
C PRO A 608 -19.26 9.26 -8.25
N ASN A 609 -18.39 9.23 -9.25
CA ASN A 609 -18.51 10.07 -10.42
C ASN A 609 -19.83 9.82 -11.16
N THR A 610 -20.29 10.82 -11.92
CA THR A 610 -21.62 10.77 -12.56
C THR A 610 -21.78 9.60 -13.53
N PHE A 611 -20.73 9.14 -14.19
CA PHE A 611 -20.83 8.05 -15.17
C PHE A 611 -20.97 6.69 -14.48
N SER A 612 -20.17 6.43 -13.45
CA SER A 612 -20.29 5.25 -12.59
C SER A 612 -21.65 5.23 -11.86
N ALA A 613 -22.09 6.38 -11.34
CA ALA A 613 -23.39 6.52 -10.66
C ALA A 613 -24.61 6.24 -11.55
N LEU A 614 -24.44 6.35 -12.87
CA LEU A 614 -25.45 6.00 -13.87
C LEU A 614 -25.23 4.61 -14.48
N GLY A 615 -24.13 3.93 -14.12
CA GLY A 615 -23.71 2.67 -14.71
C GLY A 615 -23.48 2.77 -16.21
N LEU A 616 -22.72 3.77 -16.66
CA LEU A 616 -22.46 4.07 -18.09
C LEU A 616 -21.03 3.75 -18.54
N THR A 617 -20.18 3.42 -17.58
CA THR A 617 -18.78 3.04 -17.75
C THR A 617 -18.66 1.56 -18.09
N PHE A 618 -17.53 1.19 -18.69
CA PHE A 618 -17.22 -0.18 -19.06
C PHE A 618 -17.44 -1.17 -17.90
N GLY A 619 -16.82 -0.90 -16.75
CA GLY A 619 -16.88 -1.77 -15.58
C GLY A 619 -18.32 -2.10 -15.17
N GLU A 620 -19.20 -1.11 -15.12
CA GLU A 620 -20.55 -1.23 -14.56
C GLU A 620 -21.58 -1.84 -15.52
N LEU A 621 -21.48 -1.52 -16.83
CA LEU A 621 -22.37 -2.07 -17.85
C LEU A 621 -22.09 -3.54 -18.14
N ASP A 622 -20.80 -3.89 -18.17
CA ASP A 622 -20.35 -5.15 -18.74
C ASP A 622 -20.04 -6.22 -17.69
N SER A 623 -19.73 -5.83 -16.44
CA SER A 623 -19.57 -6.77 -15.32
C SER A 623 -20.89 -7.15 -14.63
N ARG A 624 -22.05 -6.71 -15.13
CA ARG A 624 -23.37 -6.86 -14.44
C ARG A 624 -23.46 -6.26 -13.03
N ALA A 625 -22.46 -5.49 -12.59
CA ALA A 625 -22.48 -4.84 -11.29
C ALA A 625 -23.56 -3.75 -11.17
N GLY A 626 -23.94 -3.14 -12.29
CA GLY A 626 -24.91 -2.05 -12.32
C GLY A 626 -24.32 -0.73 -11.82
N PRO A 627 -25.15 0.29 -11.61
CA PRO A 627 -24.69 1.61 -11.17
C PRO A 627 -24.02 1.57 -9.79
N THR A 628 -22.92 2.30 -9.67
CA THR A 628 -22.21 2.49 -8.40
C THR A 628 -23.01 3.44 -7.51
N ASN A 629 -23.40 3.00 -6.32
CA ASN A 629 -24.16 3.83 -5.39
C ASN A 629 -23.22 4.67 -4.52
N PRO A 630 -23.59 5.93 -4.18
CA PRO A 630 -22.92 6.64 -3.10
C PRO A 630 -23.05 5.85 -1.80
N SER A 631 -22.06 6.00 -0.92
CA SER A 631 -22.11 5.43 0.42
C SER A 631 -21.75 6.48 1.45
N ASN A 632 -22.31 6.32 2.63
CA ASN A 632 -21.89 7.05 3.80
C ASN A 632 -22.03 6.15 5.02
N GLY A 633 -21.23 6.43 6.03
CA GLY A 633 -21.37 5.81 7.33
C GLY A 633 -20.77 6.70 8.40
N GLU A 634 -21.25 6.49 9.61
CA GLU A 634 -20.74 7.13 10.81
C GLU A 634 -20.82 6.16 11.97
N TYR A 635 -19.92 6.31 12.93
CA TYR A 635 -20.07 5.72 14.24
C TYR A 635 -19.62 6.71 15.31
N ASP A 636 -20.25 6.60 16.46
CA ASP A 636 -19.90 7.33 17.67
C ASP A 636 -19.45 6.34 18.73
N VAL A 637 -18.44 6.71 19.51
CA VAL A 637 -17.96 5.93 20.64
C VAL A 637 -17.80 6.81 21.88
N SER A 638 -18.31 6.33 23.00
CA SER A 638 -18.08 6.91 24.33
C SER A 638 -17.31 5.91 25.18
N GLU A 639 -16.19 6.34 25.74
CA GLU A 639 -15.23 5.45 26.39
C GLU A 639 -14.83 5.98 27.76
N TYR A 640 -14.77 5.09 28.74
CA TYR A 640 -14.14 5.34 30.04
C TYR A 640 -12.92 4.46 30.17
N PHE A 641 -11.81 5.04 30.61
CA PHE A 641 -10.58 4.30 30.81
C PHE A 641 -9.91 4.63 32.14
N MET A 642 -9.19 3.66 32.66
CA MET A 642 -8.34 3.81 33.82
C MET A 642 -7.02 3.06 33.61
N GLU A 643 -5.97 3.62 34.17
CA GLU A 643 -4.64 3.04 34.19
C GLU A 643 -4.03 3.21 35.59
N ALA A 644 -3.29 2.20 36.05
CA ALA A 644 -2.55 2.27 37.30
C ALA A 644 -1.20 1.55 37.20
N THR A 645 -0.18 2.17 37.77
CA THR A 645 1.16 1.60 37.99
C THR A 645 1.40 1.50 39.49
N ILE A 646 1.61 0.28 39.96
CA ILE A 646 1.64 -0.09 41.37
C ILE A 646 3.05 -0.58 41.71
N PRO A 647 3.84 0.18 42.46
CA PRO A 647 5.14 -0.28 42.91
C PRO A 647 4.97 -1.28 44.06
N LEU A 648 5.49 -2.50 43.89
CA LEU A 648 5.35 -3.59 44.86
C LEU A 648 6.58 -3.72 45.76
N LEU A 649 7.79 -3.70 45.17
CA LEU A 649 9.06 -3.84 45.86
C LEU A 649 10.08 -2.87 45.27
N GLU A 650 10.94 -2.34 46.13
CA GLU A 650 12.03 -1.43 45.75
C GLU A 650 13.23 -1.63 46.70
N GLY A 651 14.45 -1.59 46.16
CA GLY A 651 15.71 -1.63 46.92
C GLY A 651 15.96 -2.92 47.72
N MET A 652 15.43 -4.06 47.28
CA MET A 652 15.63 -5.37 47.90
C MET A 652 16.58 -6.26 47.08
N GLU A 653 17.30 -7.17 47.73
CA GLU A 653 18.14 -8.16 47.02
C GLU A 653 17.28 -8.98 46.04
N PHE A 654 17.66 -9.01 44.75
CA PHE A 654 16.89 -9.60 43.63
C PHE A 654 15.55 -8.93 43.31
N ALA A 655 15.27 -7.75 43.86
CA ALA A 655 14.09 -6.95 43.56
C ALA A 655 14.41 -5.47 43.81
N GLU A 656 15.34 -4.94 43.01
CA GLU A 656 15.67 -3.52 43.00
C GLU A 656 14.45 -2.70 42.61
N ARG A 657 13.65 -3.22 41.66
CA ARG A 657 12.34 -2.71 41.29
C ARG A 657 11.40 -3.87 40.94
N LEU A 658 10.17 -3.85 41.46
CA LEU A 658 9.09 -4.70 40.99
C LEU A 658 7.81 -3.87 40.92
N GLU A 659 7.26 -3.74 39.72
CA GLU A 659 6.05 -2.96 39.46
C GLU A 659 5.02 -3.81 38.73
N LEU A 660 3.75 -3.54 39.04
CA LEU A 660 2.61 -4.03 38.28
C LEU A 660 1.92 -2.88 37.59
N ARG A 661 1.44 -3.14 36.38
CA ARG A 661 0.64 -2.19 35.61
C ARG A 661 -0.68 -2.82 35.25
N ALA A 662 -1.75 -2.04 35.34
CA ALA A 662 -3.08 -2.45 34.93
C ALA A 662 -3.76 -1.32 34.15
N ALA A 663 -4.38 -1.64 33.03
CA ALA A 663 -5.23 -0.73 32.27
C ALA A 663 -6.56 -1.42 31.97
N TYR A 664 -7.64 -0.65 31.99
CA TYR A 664 -8.98 -1.11 31.64
C TYR A 664 -9.72 0.01 30.91
N ARG A 665 -10.46 -0.36 29.88
CA ARG A 665 -11.27 0.53 29.05
C ARG A 665 -12.61 -0.14 28.75
N SER A 666 -13.68 0.64 28.84
CA SER A 666 -15.02 0.23 28.44
C SER A 666 -15.54 1.22 27.42
N SER A 667 -15.95 0.72 26.26
CA SER A 667 -16.21 1.49 25.05
C SER A 667 -17.59 1.14 24.50
N ASP A 668 -18.50 2.11 24.47
CA ASP A 668 -19.86 1.95 23.94
C ASP A 668 -19.93 2.55 22.53
N TYR A 669 -20.03 1.67 21.53
CA TYR A 669 -20.11 2.01 20.11
C TYR A 669 -21.57 2.00 19.65
N ASP A 670 -22.04 3.06 19.00
CA ASP A 670 -23.28 3.02 18.23
C ASP A 670 -22.92 2.70 16.77
N PRO A 671 -23.35 1.55 16.19
CA PRO A 671 -24.37 0.60 16.68
C PRO A 671 -23.87 -0.71 17.33
N TYR A 672 -22.56 -0.89 17.52
CA TYR A 672 -21.95 -2.19 17.88
C TYR A 672 -22.01 -2.58 19.37
N GLY A 673 -22.57 -1.72 20.23
CA GLY A 673 -22.71 -1.96 21.66
C GLY A 673 -21.44 -1.76 22.47
N THR A 674 -21.46 -2.24 23.70
CA THR A 674 -20.38 -2.04 24.68
C THR A 674 -19.37 -3.18 24.65
N HIS A 675 -18.09 -2.82 24.56
CA HIS A 675 -16.93 -3.73 24.55
C HIS A 675 -15.88 -3.28 25.56
N ASP A 676 -15.18 -4.23 26.15
CA ASP A 676 -14.15 -3.96 27.16
C ASP A 676 -12.77 -4.38 26.65
N ALA A 677 -11.74 -3.61 26.99
CA ALA A 677 -10.35 -3.93 26.71
C ALA A 677 -9.53 -3.77 27.99
N TRP A 678 -8.53 -4.64 28.20
CA TRP A 678 -7.70 -4.58 29.41
C TRP A 678 -6.27 -5.01 29.15
N THR A 679 -5.38 -4.62 30.05
CA THR A 679 -3.97 -4.96 29.99
C THR A 679 -3.43 -5.12 31.39
N VAL A 680 -2.65 -6.18 31.62
CA VAL A 680 -1.88 -6.37 32.85
C VAL A 680 -0.43 -6.59 32.47
N GLY A 681 0.45 -5.80 33.08
CA GLY A 681 1.89 -5.87 32.86
C GLY A 681 2.68 -5.93 34.15
N SER A 682 3.93 -6.37 34.06
CA SER A 682 4.89 -6.34 35.15
C SER A 682 6.27 -5.96 34.64
N MET A 683 7.00 -5.22 35.49
CA MET A 683 8.41 -4.88 35.28
C MET A 683 9.18 -5.31 36.52
N TRP A 684 10.14 -6.20 36.36
CA TRP A 684 10.98 -6.72 37.43
C TRP A 684 12.44 -6.48 37.10
N SER A 685 13.12 -5.69 37.93
CA SER A 685 14.56 -5.45 37.87
C SER A 685 15.21 -6.17 39.06
N PRO A 686 15.77 -7.37 38.88
CA PRO A 686 16.49 -8.05 39.95
C PRO A 686 17.71 -7.25 40.43
N VAL A 687 18.32 -6.48 39.52
CA VAL A 687 19.47 -5.60 39.70
C VAL A 687 19.30 -4.39 38.76
N ASP A 688 20.01 -3.29 39.00
CA ASP A 688 19.92 -2.07 38.17
C ASP A 688 20.25 -2.32 36.69
N THR A 689 21.15 -3.25 36.41
CA THR A 689 21.67 -3.50 35.06
C THR A 689 20.79 -4.43 34.23
N PHE A 690 19.79 -5.09 34.81
CA PHE A 690 18.97 -6.09 34.12
C PHE A 690 17.51 -6.03 34.55
N SER A 691 16.61 -6.04 33.57
CA SER A 691 15.17 -6.04 33.79
C SER A 691 14.45 -7.08 32.93
N VAL A 692 13.36 -7.61 33.47
CA VAL A 692 12.41 -8.50 32.79
C VAL A 692 11.06 -7.82 32.77
N ARG A 693 10.42 -7.80 31.61
CA ARG A 693 9.08 -7.26 31.42
C ARG A 693 8.14 -8.33 30.86
N ALA A 694 6.88 -8.26 31.23
CA ALA A 694 5.84 -9.11 30.65
C ALA A 694 4.52 -8.37 30.63
N THR A 695 3.76 -8.51 29.55
CA THR A 695 2.44 -7.89 29.39
C THR A 695 1.48 -8.88 28.74
N TYR A 696 0.26 -8.96 29.26
CA TYR A 696 -0.86 -9.66 28.66
C TYR A 696 -2.01 -8.68 28.45
N SER A 697 -2.55 -8.60 27.24
CA SER A 697 -3.63 -7.68 26.89
C SER A 697 -4.72 -8.34 26.06
N GLU A 698 -5.93 -7.84 26.25
CA GLU A 698 -7.11 -8.13 25.43
C GLU A 698 -7.58 -6.82 24.80
N ALA A 699 -7.79 -6.85 23.48
CA ALA A 699 -8.19 -5.73 22.66
C ALA A 699 -9.43 -6.11 21.84
N VAL A 700 -10.27 -5.12 21.56
CA VAL A 700 -11.45 -5.29 20.70
C VAL A 700 -11.41 -4.25 19.59
N ARG A 701 -11.75 -4.66 18.37
CA ARG A 701 -11.94 -3.78 17.22
C ARG A 701 -13.33 -3.99 16.61
N VAL A 702 -14.11 -2.92 16.53
CA VAL A 702 -15.39 -2.94 15.80
C VAL A 702 -15.15 -2.76 14.30
N PRO A 703 -16.06 -3.27 13.44
CA PRO A 703 -15.96 -3.06 11.99
C PRO A 703 -15.90 -1.56 11.63
N ASN A 704 -15.00 -1.18 10.73
CA ASN A 704 -14.93 0.18 10.23
C ASN A 704 -16.07 0.46 9.22
N ILE A 705 -16.20 1.73 8.80
CA ILE A 705 -17.31 2.16 7.94
C ILE A 705 -17.26 1.47 6.57
N ASN A 706 -16.07 1.26 6.00
CA ASN A 706 -15.90 0.57 4.74
C ASN A 706 -16.30 -0.91 4.87
N GLU A 707 -15.81 -1.59 5.91
CA GLU A 707 -16.10 -2.99 6.17
C GLU A 707 -17.59 -3.26 6.32
N ALA A 708 -18.32 -2.39 7.03
CA ALA A 708 -19.74 -2.59 7.30
C ALA A 708 -20.66 -2.04 6.20
N PHE A 709 -20.30 -0.91 5.57
CA PHE A 709 -21.24 -0.11 4.78
C PHE A 709 -20.72 0.28 3.38
N ALA A 710 -19.55 -0.22 2.96
CA ALA A 710 -19.09 0.02 1.58
C ALA A 710 -20.18 -0.38 0.58
N PRO A 711 -20.40 0.44 -0.47
CA PRO A 711 -21.39 0.13 -1.47
C PRO A 711 -20.95 -1.11 -2.25
N THR A 712 -21.90 -1.78 -2.88
CA THR A 712 -21.57 -2.93 -3.73
C THR A 712 -20.96 -2.45 -5.04
N PHE A 713 -19.76 -2.96 -5.36
CA PHE A 713 -19.04 -2.71 -6.59
C PHE A 713 -18.92 -3.98 -7.45
N ALA A 714 -18.56 -3.77 -8.72
CA ALA A 714 -18.14 -4.83 -9.62
C ALA A 714 -16.91 -5.57 -9.08
N ALA A 715 -16.92 -6.88 -9.18
CA ALA A 715 -15.74 -7.72 -8.99
C ALA A 715 -15.62 -8.70 -10.17
N THR A 716 -14.42 -9.23 -10.39
CA THR A 716 -14.17 -10.23 -11.43
C THR A 716 -13.36 -11.39 -10.88
N LEU A 717 -13.56 -12.56 -11.48
CA LEU A 717 -12.79 -13.78 -11.24
C LEU A 717 -12.26 -14.27 -12.58
N GLY A 718 -10.97 -14.58 -12.70
CA GLY A 718 -10.41 -15.12 -13.95
C GLY A 718 -11.14 -16.41 -14.36
N ALA A 719 -11.46 -16.58 -15.64
CA ALA A 719 -12.20 -17.74 -16.13
C ALA A 719 -11.44 -19.06 -15.91
N GLY A 720 -10.10 -19.02 -15.92
CA GLY A 720 -9.24 -20.15 -15.59
C GLY A 720 -9.09 -20.40 -14.09
N SER A 721 -9.46 -19.44 -13.24
CA SER A 721 -9.28 -19.47 -11.78
C SER A 721 -10.40 -20.23 -11.06
N ASP A 722 -10.97 -21.28 -11.68
CA ASP A 722 -11.85 -22.21 -10.97
C ASP A 722 -10.98 -23.29 -10.29
N PRO A 723 -11.02 -23.44 -8.96
CA PRO A 723 -10.24 -24.45 -8.25
C PRO A 723 -10.59 -25.89 -8.66
N CYS A 724 -11.73 -26.11 -9.33
CA CYS A 724 -12.09 -27.41 -9.89
C CYS A 724 -11.45 -27.73 -11.25
N ASN A 725 -10.72 -26.79 -11.86
CA ASN A 725 -9.92 -27.08 -13.05
C ASN A 725 -8.80 -28.07 -12.73
N GLN A 726 -8.46 -28.89 -13.71
CA GLN A 726 -7.40 -29.91 -13.57
C GLN A 726 -6.04 -29.33 -13.17
N ASN A 727 -5.77 -28.07 -13.52
CA ASN A 727 -4.53 -27.38 -13.12
C ASN A 727 -4.48 -27.07 -11.61
N PHE A 728 -5.62 -26.98 -10.93
CA PHE A 728 -5.74 -26.61 -9.52
C PHE A 728 -6.31 -27.71 -8.62
N ILE A 729 -6.79 -28.81 -9.22
CA ILE A 729 -7.49 -29.87 -8.50
C ILE A 729 -6.62 -30.51 -7.41
N ASP A 730 -5.31 -30.56 -7.62
CA ASP A 730 -4.31 -31.11 -6.70
C ASP A 730 -3.60 -30.04 -5.84
N ALA A 731 -3.90 -28.74 -6.05
CA ALA A 731 -3.25 -27.59 -5.41
C ALA A 731 -4.03 -27.07 -4.18
N GLY A 732 -4.80 -27.93 -3.51
CA GLY A 732 -5.69 -27.55 -2.43
C GLY A 732 -5.68 -28.52 -1.27
N SER A 733 -6.72 -28.43 -0.44
CA SER A 733 -6.97 -29.39 0.63
C SER A 733 -7.22 -30.81 0.08
N GLU A 734 -7.15 -31.81 0.95
CA GLU A 734 -7.55 -33.19 0.60
C GLU A 734 -9.04 -33.33 0.22
N PHE A 735 -9.86 -32.30 0.45
CA PHE A 735 -11.29 -32.29 0.15
C PHE A 735 -11.63 -31.77 -1.25
N ARG A 736 -10.72 -31.00 -1.87
CA ARG A 736 -10.97 -30.28 -3.13
C ARG A 736 -11.52 -31.16 -4.24
N GLU A 737 -10.81 -32.23 -4.57
CA GLU A 737 -11.21 -33.13 -5.67
C GLU A 737 -12.61 -33.73 -5.42
N ALA A 738 -12.86 -34.26 -4.22
CA ALA A 738 -14.12 -34.90 -3.87
C ALA A 738 -15.29 -33.91 -3.91
N ASN A 739 -15.10 -32.68 -3.43
CA ASN A 739 -16.10 -31.63 -3.45
C ASN A 739 -16.36 -31.11 -4.86
N CYS A 740 -15.32 -30.93 -5.68
CA CYS A 740 -15.46 -30.58 -7.08
C CYS A 740 -16.24 -31.65 -7.87
N ILE A 741 -15.97 -32.94 -7.64
CA ILE A 741 -16.75 -34.04 -8.22
C ILE A 741 -18.20 -34.00 -7.70
N ALA A 742 -18.44 -33.66 -6.44
CA ALA A 742 -19.79 -33.56 -5.89
C ALA A 742 -20.60 -32.39 -6.51
N LEU A 743 -19.95 -31.28 -6.83
CA LEU A 743 -20.59 -30.10 -7.43
C LEU A 743 -20.80 -30.23 -8.94
N ILE A 744 -19.83 -30.81 -9.67
CA ILE A 744 -19.76 -30.76 -11.14
C ILE A 744 -19.98 -32.14 -11.78
N GLY A 745 -19.59 -33.23 -11.10
CA GLY A 745 -19.78 -34.60 -11.56
C GLY A 745 -18.65 -35.15 -12.44
N ASP A 746 -19.03 -35.97 -13.42
CA ASP A 746 -18.11 -36.83 -14.17
C ASP A 746 -16.98 -36.07 -14.90
N ALA A 747 -17.22 -34.82 -15.32
CA ALA A 747 -16.22 -34.02 -16.05
C ALA A 747 -14.97 -33.72 -15.21
N VAL A 748 -15.13 -33.52 -13.90
CA VAL A 748 -13.96 -33.37 -13.01
C VAL A 748 -13.29 -34.73 -12.83
N ALA A 749 -14.08 -35.78 -12.58
CA ALA A 749 -13.58 -37.13 -12.29
C ALA A 749 -12.82 -37.77 -13.46
N ASP A 750 -13.14 -37.44 -14.70
CA ASP A 750 -12.50 -37.99 -15.90
C ASP A 750 -11.41 -37.08 -16.49
N GLY A 751 -11.13 -35.93 -15.86
CA GLY A 751 -10.11 -35.00 -16.30
C GLY A 751 -10.53 -34.06 -17.43
N SER A 752 -11.81 -34.03 -17.81
CA SER A 752 -12.30 -33.25 -18.97
C SER A 752 -12.85 -31.86 -18.62
N TYR A 753 -13.00 -31.53 -17.33
CA TYR A 753 -13.46 -30.21 -16.89
C TYR A 753 -12.43 -29.12 -17.17
N ASP A 754 -12.88 -28.07 -17.85
CA ASP A 754 -12.11 -26.88 -18.17
C ASP A 754 -13.07 -25.69 -18.24
N SER A 755 -13.02 -24.83 -17.22
CA SER A 755 -13.85 -23.63 -17.06
C SER A 755 -13.52 -22.53 -18.05
N THR A 756 -12.42 -22.65 -18.81
CA THR A 756 -12.06 -21.71 -19.88
C THR A 756 -12.82 -21.97 -21.19
N ASN A 757 -13.64 -23.04 -21.24
CA ASN A 757 -14.50 -23.35 -22.39
C ASN A 757 -15.72 -22.40 -22.54
N PHE A 758 -15.85 -21.38 -21.69
CA PHE A 758 -16.82 -20.30 -21.85
C PHE A 758 -16.17 -18.98 -22.30
N LEU A 759 -17.03 -18.09 -22.79
CA LEU A 759 -16.78 -17.10 -23.84
C LEU A 759 -16.05 -15.80 -23.40
N SER A 760 -15.54 -15.71 -22.17
CA SER A 760 -14.94 -14.49 -21.59
C SER A 760 -13.72 -14.82 -20.75
N ALA A 761 -12.75 -13.90 -20.67
CA ALA A 761 -11.57 -14.01 -19.83
C ALA A 761 -11.88 -13.98 -18.31
N PHE A 762 -13.07 -13.47 -17.94
CA PHE A 762 -13.49 -13.33 -16.55
C PHE A 762 -14.96 -13.69 -16.34
N VAL A 763 -15.26 -14.15 -15.13
CA VAL A 763 -16.59 -14.27 -14.54
C VAL A 763 -16.87 -13.01 -13.74
N ALA A 764 -18.03 -12.40 -13.98
CA ALA A 764 -18.52 -11.26 -13.22
C ALA A 764 -18.98 -11.66 -11.81
N GLY A 765 -18.78 -10.78 -10.84
CA GLY A 765 -19.29 -10.90 -9.48
C GLY A 765 -19.47 -9.53 -8.82
N THR A 766 -19.79 -9.55 -7.54
CA THR A 766 -20.00 -8.34 -6.74
C THR A 766 -19.24 -8.41 -5.44
N THR A 767 -18.69 -7.28 -4.98
CA THR A 767 -18.03 -7.15 -3.67
C THR A 767 -18.57 -5.93 -2.91
N GLY A 768 -18.55 -5.92 -1.59
CA GLY A 768 -19.01 -4.78 -0.79
C GLY A 768 -18.88 -4.96 0.72
N GLY A 769 -19.43 -4.00 1.46
CA GLY A 769 -19.51 -4.04 2.92
C GLY A 769 -20.50 -5.08 3.44
N ASN A 770 -20.31 -5.48 4.69
CA ASN A 770 -21.12 -6.46 5.38
C ASN A 770 -21.57 -5.91 6.75
N PRO A 771 -22.83 -5.48 6.90
CA PRO A 771 -23.33 -4.92 8.15
C PRO A 771 -23.55 -5.96 9.26
N ASP A 772 -23.42 -7.25 8.93
CA ASP A 772 -23.58 -8.37 9.87
C ASP A 772 -22.22 -8.85 10.44
N LEU A 773 -21.15 -8.04 10.29
CA LEU A 773 -19.84 -8.34 10.88
C LEU A 773 -19.86 -8.24 12.40
N ASP A 774 -19.25 -9.22 13.05
CA ASP A 774 -18.97 -9.18 14.47
C ASP A 774 -17.65 -8.43 14.76
N PRO A 775 -17.48 -7.81 15.93
CA PRO A 775 -16.20 -7.25 16.36
C PRO A 775 -15.09 -8.32 16.46
N GLU A 776 -13.85 -7.90 16.24
CA GLU A 776 -12.65 -8.72 16.44
C GLU A 776 -12.19 -8.66 17.90
N GLU A 777 -11.73 -9.79 18.42
CA GLU A 777 -11.07 -9.88 19.73
C GLU A 777 -9.62 -10.28 19.52
N ALA A 778 -8.69 -9.61 20.21
CA ALA A 778 -7.27 -9.87 20.08
C ALA A 778 -6.60 -10.03 21.44
N GLU A 779 -5.95 -11.17 21.64
CA GLU A 779 -5.13 -11.47 22.80
C GLU A 779 -3.65 -11.29 22.44
N THR A 780 -2.91 -10.56 23.27
CA THR A 780 -1.47 -10.36 23.08
C THR A 780 -0.68 -10.68 24.34
N LEU A 781 0.32 -11.55 24.20
CA LEU A 781 1.35 -11.80 25.21
C LEU A 781 2.69 -11.24 24.73
N THR A 782 3.36 -10.44 25.56
CA THR A 782 4.76 -10.08 25.37
C THR A 782 5.58 -10.45 26.60
N VAL A 783 6.78 -10.98 26.40
CA VAL A 783 7.76 -11.28 27.45
C VAL A 783 9.12 -10.86 26.97
N GLY A 784 9.79 -9.99 27.72
CA GLY A 784 11.03 -9.38 27.27
C GLY A 784 12.06 -9.16 28.35
N THR A 785 13.28 -8.90 27.93
CA THR A 785 14.41 -8.58 28.80
C THR A 785 15.15 -7.37 28.28
N VAL A 786 15.74 -6.64 29.21
CA VAL A 786 16.49 -5.42 28.96
C VAL A 786 17.78 -5.50 29.77
N TRP A 787 18.92 -5.37 29.11
CA TRP A 787 20.24 -5.45 29.75
C TRP A 787 21.07 -4.21 29.42
N ARG A 788 21.56 -3.55 30.47
CA ARG A 788 22.40 -2.34 30.47
C ARG A 788 23.53 -2.49 31.50
N PRO A 789 24.67 -3.09 31.13
CA PRO A 789 25.76 -3.38 32.06
C PRO A 789 26.61 -2.14 32.40
N GLU A 790 25.98 -1.04 32.79
CA GLU A 790 26.67 0.22 33.16
C GLU A 790 27.53 0.04 34.42
N GLY A 791 28.79 0.47 34.36
CA GLY A 791 29.72 0.38 35.49
C GLY A 791 30.22 -1.03 35.82
N GLU A 792 29.76 -2.06 35.09
CA GLU A 792 30.30 -3.41 35.14
C GLU A 792 31.49 -3.58 34.18
N PHE A 793 32.24 -4.69 34.32
CA PHE A 793 33.35 -5.05 33.40
C PHE A 793 34.37 -3.92 33.15
N ASP A 794 34.72 -3.16 34.19
CA ASP A 794 35.63 -2.00 34.11
C ASP A 794 35.18 -0.91 33.10
N GLY A 795 33.87 -0.77 32.88
CA GLY A 795 33.28 0.22 31.97
C GLY A 795 33.43 -0.11 30.49
N LEU A 796 33.81 -1.36 30.17
CA LEU A 796 33.98 -1.83 28.80
C LEU A 796 32.66 -1.76 28.02
N PHE A 797 31.54 -2.11 28.65
CA PHE A 797 30.22 -2.16 28.02
C PHE A 797 29.33 -0.97 28.38
N ASP A 798 29.90 0.11 28.93
CA ASP A 798 29.15 1.36 29.12
C ASP A 798 28.63 1.85 27.76
N GLY A 799 27.33 2.16 27.69
CA GLY A 799 26.63 2.52 26.44
C GLY A 799 26.07 1.34 25.65
N LEU A 800 26.19 0.10 26.15
CA LEU A 800 25.52 -1.09 25.59
C LEU A 800 24.09 -1.20 26.12
N VAL A 801 23.12 -1.32 25.21
CA VAL A 801 21.74 -1.66 25.51
C VAL A 801 21.34 -2.87 24.68
N VAL A 802 20.88 -3.93 25.34
CA VAL A 802 20.34 -5.12 24.66
C VAL A 802 18.90 -5.32 25.08
N THR A 803 18.00 -5.45 24.11
CA THR A 803 16.62 -5.88 24.33
C THR A 803 16.32 -7.15 23.55
N LEU A 804 15.51 -8.02 24.15
CA LEU A 804 15.02 -9.25 23.54
C LEU A 804 13.59 -9.43 24.00
N ASP A 805 12.64 -9.41 23.08
CA ASP A 805 11.21 -9.39 23.35
C ASP A 805 10.50 -10.47 22.51
N TYR A 806 9.91 -11.46 23.17
CA TYR A 806 9.00 -12.41 22.55
C TYR A 806 7.59 -11.81 22.52
N TYR A 807 6.89 -11.98 21.40
CA TYR A 807 5.47 -11.65 21.28
C TYR A 807 4.67 -12.83 20.71
N ASN A 808 3.41 -12.90 21.09
CA ASN A 808 2.37 -13.74 20.50
C ASN A 808 1.08 -12.92 20.46
N ILE A 809 0.49 -12.81 19.28
CA ILE A 809 -0.76 -12.09 19.03
C ILE A 809 -1.70 -13.08 18.36
N GLN A 810 -2.88 -13.29 18.95
CA GLN A 810 -3.98 -14.04 18.37
C GLN A 810 -5.13 -13.07 18.15
N ILE A 811 -5.71 -13.06 16.95
CA ILE A 811 -6.91 -12.30 16.62
C ILE A 811 -7.99 -13.29 16.21
N ASP A 812 -9.07 -13.36 16.99
CA ASP A 812 -10.25 -14.15 16.70
C ASP A 812 -11.29 -13.29 15.98
N GLY A 813 -11.99 -13.88 15.01
CA GLY A 813 -13.00 -13.15 14.23
C GLY A 813 -12.43 -12.10 13.27
N LEU A 814 -11.15 -12.19 12.88
CA LEU A 814 -10.45 -11.21 12.03
C LEU A 814 -11.30 -10.82 10.81
N ILE A 815 -11.63 -9.54 10.68
CA ILE A 815 -12.36 -9.01 9.52
C ILE A 815 -11.39 -8.85 8.35
N ASP A 816 -11.65 -9.55 7.27
CA ASP A 816 -10.87 -9.42 6.03
C ASP A 816 -11.77 -9.59 4.81
N SER A 817 -11.30 -9.13 3.65
CA SER A 817 -11.99 -9.28 2.39
C SER A 817 -11.42 -10.45 1.59
N LEU A 818 -12.26 -11.42 1.25
CA LEU A 818 -11.86 -12.52 0.36
C LEU A 818 -12.07 -12.15 -1.12
N THR A 819 -11.15 -12.55 -1.99
CA THR A 819 -11.33 -12.42 -3.45
C THR A 819 -12.31 -13.47 -3.98
N GLY A 820 -12.78 -13.30 -5.23
CA GLY A 820 -13.60 -14.33 -5.88
C GLY A 820 -12.90 -15.70 -5.97
N PHE A 821 -11.57 -15.71 -6.10
CA PHE A 821 -10.78 -16.95 -6.12
C PHE A 821 -10.72 -17.60 -4.74
N ASP A 822 -10.51 -16.80 -3.69
CA ASP A 822 -10.51 -17.30 -2.31
C ASP A 822 -11.85 -17.93 -1.96
N ILE A 823 -12.96 -17.29 -2.33
CA ILE A 823 -14.30 -17.82 -2.07
C ILE A 823 -14.54 -19.12 -2.83
N ALA A 824 -14.15 -19.18 -4.11
CA ALA A 824 -14.27 -20.40 -4.90
C ALA A 824 -13.43 -21.54 -4.30
N SER A 825 -12.18 -21.25 -3.88
CA SER A 825 -11.26 -22.23 -3.29
C SER A 825 -11.78 -22.73 -1.95
N ASN A 826 -12.09 -21.83 -1.01
CA ASN A 826 -12.63 -22.20 0.30
C ASN A 826 -13.95 -23.00 0.20
N CYS A 827 -14.79 -22.76 -0.82
CA CYS A 827 -15.98 -23.58 -1.06
C CYS A 827 -15.64 -25.05 -1.26
N VAL A 828 -14.62 -25.36 -2.06
CA VAL A 828 -14.27 -26.74 -2.39
C VAL A 828 -13.21 -27.32 -1.46
N ASP A 829 -12.49 -26.49 -0.72
CA ASP A 829 -11.50 -26.94 0.25
C ASP A 829 -12.06 -27.24 1.64
N ALA A 830 -13.26 -26.78 1.96
CA ALA A 830 -13.88 -27.13 3.23
C ALA A 830 -14.18 -28.64 3.30
N PRO A 831 -14.27 -29.24 4.51
CA PRO A 831 -14.55 -30.68 4.66
C PRO A 831 -15.85 -31.16 3.97
N THR A 832 -16.79 -30.26 3.70
CA THR A 832 -18.00 -30.56 2.92
C THR A 832 -18.43 -29.35 2.08
N ILE A 833 -19.15 -29.58 0.99
CA ILE A 833 -19.78 -28.52 0.16
C ILE A 833 -20.89 -27.71 0.86
N ASN A 834 -21.32 -28.12 2.06
CA ASN A 834 -22.31 -27.36 2.84
C ASN A 834 -21.58 -26.37 3.75
N ASN A 835 -20.98 -25.35 3.15
CA ASN A 835 -20.25 -24.29 3.82
C ASN A 835 -20.69 -22.91 3.28
N GLN A 836 -20.34 -21.85 4.01
CA GLN A 836 -20.76 -20.48 3.67
C GLN A 836 -20.19 -19.97 2.34
N PHE A 837 -19.03 -20.48 1.92
CA PHE A 837 -18.37 -20.04 0.69
C PHE A 837 -19.08 -20.60 -0.56
N CYS A 838 -19.60 -21.83 -0.50
CA CYS A 838 -20.35 -22.40 -1.62
C CYS A 838 -21.68 -21.69 -1.89
N ASP A 839 -22.32 -21.13 -0.86
CA ASP A 839 -23.52 -20.29 -1.04
C ASP A 839 -23.20 -18.96 -1.74
N ALA A 840 -21.93 -18.54 -1.73
CA ALA A 840 -21.45 -17.33 -2.37
C ALA A 840 -21.03 -17.52 -3.85
N VAL A 841 -21.03 -18.76 -4.36
CA VAL A 841 -20.65 -19.10 -5.74
C VAL A 841 -21.82 -19.71 -6.50
N ASP A 842 -22.25 -19.08 -7.59
CA ASP A 842 -23.30 -19.62 -8.46
C ASP A 842 -22.69 -20.44 -9.60
N ARG A 843 -23.03 -21.73 -9.69
CA ARG A 843 -22.59 -22.61 -10.79
C ARG A 843 -23.71 -22.93 -11.78
N ASP A 844 -23.38 -23.00 -13.07
CA ASP A 844 -24.31 -23.46 -14.11
C ASP A 844 -24.61 -24.95 -13.92
N ALA A 845 -25.90 -25.28 -13.87
CA ALA A 845 -26.35 -26.64 -13.56
C ALA A 845 -26.07 -27.68 -14.66
N SER A 846 -25.66 -27.26 -15.86
CA SER A 846 -25.43 -28.15 -17.00
C SER A 846 -23.96 -28.52 -17.21
N ASN A 847 -23.04 -27.59 -16.92
CA ASN A 847 -21.60 -27.77 -17.13
C ASN A 847 -20.75 -27.53 -15.86
N GLY A 848 -21.32 -26.99 -14.78
CA GLY A 848 -20.65 -26.76 -13.51
C GLY A 848 -19.83 -25.47 -13.42
N PHE A 849 -19.78 -24.65 -14.46
CA PHE A 849 -18.97 -23.43 -14.49
C PHE A 849 -19.49 -22.37 -13.52
N ILE A 850 -18.58 -21.59 -12.94
CA ILE A 850 -18.94 -20.42 -12.13
C ILE A 850 -19.54 -19.35 -13.07
N THR A 851 -20.72 -18.85 -12.71
CA THR A 851 -21.49 -17.86 -13.49
C THR A 851 -21.64 -16.52 -12.78
N ASN A 852 -21.47 -16.52 -11.46
CA ASN A 852 -21.51 -15.35 -10.61
C ASN A 852 -20.88 -15.68 -9.25
N PHE A 853 -20.38 -14.68 -8.54
CA PHE A 853 -19.93 -14.82 -7.16
C PHE A 853 -20.21 -13.56 -6.35
N ARG A 854 -20.27 -13.72 -5.04
CA ARG A 854 -20.45 -12.64 -4.07
C ARG A 854 -19.26 -12.65 -3.12
N SER A 855 -18.50 -11.57 -3.07
CA SER A 855 -17.39 -11.39 -2.16
C SER A 855 -17.59 -10.19 -1.25
N GLY A 856 -16.63 -9.94 -0.36
CA GLY A 856 -16.70 -8.83 0.60
C GLY A 856 -16.03 -9.18 1.92
N PHE A 857 -16.31 -8.35 2.92
CA PHE A 857 -15.76 -8.51 4.26
C PHE A 857 -16.47 -9.63 5.03
N ILE A 858 -15.69 -10.50 5.66
CA ILE A 858 -16.16 -11.57 6.53
C ILE A 858 -15.29 -11.64 7.79
N ASN A 859 -15.81 -12.24 8.86
CA ASN A 859 -15.00 -12.65 10.00
C ASN A 859 -14.33 -14.01 9.69
N LEU A 860 -13.01 -14.01 9.52
CA LEU A 860 -12.19 -15.23 9.54
C LEU A 860 -12.16 -15.81 10.96
N ALA A 861 -11.85 -17.10 11.10
CA ALA A 861 -11.90 -17.75 12.41
C ALA A 861 -10.81 -17.23 13.35
N ALA A 862 -9.55 -17.27 12.93
CA ALA A 862 -8.44 -16.76 13.72
C ALA A 862 -7.19 -16.46 12.86
N VAL A 863 -6.37 -15.51 13.31
CA VAL A 863 -4.99 -15.32 12.85
C VAL A 863 -4.07 -15.32 14.07
N GLU A 864 -2.99 -16.08 14.03
CA GLU A 864 -1.99 -16.12 15.10
C GLU A 864 -0.59 -15.82 14.56
N THR A 865 0.07 -14.81 15.14
CA THR A 865 1.48 -14.51 14.82
C THR A 865 2.33 -14.44 16.08
N SER A 866 3.55 -14.98 16.00
CA SER A 866 4.53 -14.87 17.07
C SER A 866 5.93 -14.66 16.54
N GLY A 867 6.79 -14.07 17.37
CA GLY A 867 8.16 -13.77 16.99
C GLY A 867 9.01 -13.26 18.14
N ILE A 868 10.27 -13.01 17.83
CA ILE A 868 11.25 -12.44 18.74
C ILE A 868 11.80 -11.17 18.09
N ASP A 869 11.57 -10.03 18.73
CA ASP A 869 12.28 -8.80 18.42
C ASP A 869 13.55 -8.72 19.25
N PHE A 870 14.62 -8.23 18.64
CA PHE A 870 15.86 -7.97 19.35
C PHE A 870 16.43 -6.63 18.92
N ARG A 871 17.05 -5.93 19.86
CA ARG A 871 17.80 -4.71 19.61
C ARG A 871 19.10 -4.71 20.39
N VAL A 872 20.16 -4.27 19.74
CA VAL A 872 21.49 -4.09 20.34
C VAL A 872 22.02 -2.74 19.91
N ASP A 873 22.13 -1.80 20.86
CA ASP A 873 22.80 -0.53 20.65
C ASP A 873 24.09 -0.50 21.43
N TYR A 874 25.18 -0.04 20.83
CA TYR A 874 26.44 0.14 21.52
C TYR A 874 27.20 1.35 20.98
N GLY A 875 27.32 2.37 21.82
CA GLY A 875 28.09 3.58 21.52
C GLY A 875 29.33 3.68 22.38
N PHE A 876 30.51 3.88 21.77
CA PHE A 876 31.75 4.05 22.53
C PHE A 876 32.76 4.95 21.83
N ASP A 877 33.55 5.65 22.65
CA ASP A 877 34.68 6.44 22.18
C ASP A 877 35.86 5.51 21.84
N LEU A 878 36.43 5.69 20.64
CA LEU A 878 37.59 4.94 20.17
C LEU A 878 38.84 5.17 21.03
N SER A 879 38.90 6.31 21.74
CA SER A 879 39.96 6.63 22.71
C SER A 879 40.11 5.58 23.81
N LYS A 880 39.07 4.78 24.08
CA LYS A 880 39.11 3.62 24.98
C LYS A 880 39.99 2.47 24.46
N PHE A 881 40.19 2.36 23.14
CA PHE A 881 40.87 1.22 22.49
C PHE A 881 42.10 1.60 21.64
N ALA A 882 42.15 2.82 21.13
CA ALA A 882 43.25 3.35 20.31
C ALA A 882 43.49 4.84 20.61
N GLU A 883 44.69 5.35 20.34
CA GLU A 883 45.00 6.79 20.46
C GLU A 883 44.41 7.59 19.28
N THR A 884 43.08 7.55 19.13
CA THR A 884 42.34 8.30 18.11
C THR A 884 41.10 8.94 18.71
N ASP A 885 40.80 10.15 18.26
CA ASP A 885 39.56 10.84 18.57
C ASP A 885 38.48 10.35 17.59
N GLY A 886 37.34 9.93 18.12
CA GLY A 886 36.21 9.45 17.31
C GLY A 886 35.31 8.52 18.12
N ARG A 887 34.04 8.44 17.73
CA ARG A 887 33.02 7.62 18.39
C ARG A 887 32.38 6.71 17.37
N LEU A 888 32.22 5.44 17.73
CA LEU A 888 31.45 4.48 16.94
C LEU A 888 30.10 4.27 17.62
N GLU A 889 29.06 4.30 16.83
CA GLU A 889 27.71 3.95 17.23
C GLU A 889 27.24 2.79 16.37
N PHE A 890 26.91 1.69 17.03
CA PHE A 890 26.38 0.49 16.41
C PHE A 890 24.95 0.30 16.87
N SER A 891 24.04 0.04 15.93
CA SER A 891 22.67 -0.35 16.23
C SER A 891 22.27 -1.52 15.35
N ILE A 892 21.82 -2.61 15.96
CA ILE A 892 21.13 -3.70 15.26
C ILE A 892 19.73 -3.80 15.82
N ASN A 893 18.74 -3.84 14.94
CA ASN A 893 17.38 -4.21 15.29
C ASN A 893 16.82 -5.22 14.29
N GLY A 894 16.16 -6.25 14.78
CA GLY A 894 15.63 -7.30 13.93
C GLY A 894 14.44 -8.01 14.56
N THR A 895 13.73 -8.74 13.70
CA THR A 895 12.64 -9.64 14.09
C THR A 895 12.93 -11.02 13.50
N ASN A 896 12.82 -12.03 14.35
CA ASN A 896 12.68 -13.42 13.96
C ASN A 896 11.20 -13.81 14.09
N PHE A 897 10.52 -13.99 12.97
CA PHE A 897 9.13 -14.45 12.93
C PHE A 897 9.12 -15.97 13.14
N LEU A 898 8.38 -16.42 14.15
CA LEU A 898 8.34 -17.82 14.57
C LEU A 898 7.07 -18.54 14.10
N LYS A 899 5.98 -17.79 13.91
CA LYS A 899 4.66 -18.33 13.55
C LYS A 899 3.84 -17.28 12.79
N ASN A 900 3.11 -17.72 11.77
CA ASN A 900 2.07 -16.93 11.11
C ASN A 900 1.01 -17.89 10.55
N ASP A 901 -0.04 -18.13 11.32
CA ASP A 901 -1.09 -19.10 11.02
C ASP A 901 -2.41 -18.37 10.73
N GLU A 902 -3.11 -18.79 9.67
CA GLU A 902 -4.44 -18.31 9.29
C GLU A 902 -5.46 -19.45 9.38
N VAL A 903 -6.62 -19.19 9.99
CA VAL A 903 -7.78 -20.09 10.03
C VAL A 903 -8.95 -19.38 9.38
N ARG A 904 -9.27 -19.76 8.14
CA ARG A 904 -10.23 -19.03 7.30
C ARG A 904 -11.69 -19.41 7.57
N ASP A 905 -11.96 -20.68 7.86
CA ASP A 905 -13.32 -21.20 8.02
C ASP A 905 -13.71 -21.38 9.50
N VAL A 906 -14.67 -20.58 9.96
CA VAL A 906 -15.26 -20.68 11.30
C VAL A 906 -15.91 -22.03 11.59
N SER A 907 -16.35 -22.75 10.57
CA SER A 907 -16.95 -24.08 10.69
C SER A 907 -15.92 -25.22 10.72
N ALA A 908 -14.67 -24.93 10.33
CA ALA A 908 -13.56 -25.86 10.31
C ALA A 908 -12.33 -25.28 11.05
N PRO A 909 -12.44 -24.97 12.37
CA PRO A 909 -11.39 -24.29 13.12
C PRO A 909 -10.08 -25.10 13.31
N ASN A 910 -10.03 -26.33 12.81
CA ASN A 910 -8.82 -27.17 12.84
C ASN A 910 -8.03 -27.10 11.52
N GLU A 911 -8.57 -26.44 10.49
CA GLU A 911 -7.89 -26.19 9.21
C GLU A 911 -7.03 -24.94 9.37
N VAL A 912 -5.75 -25.15 9.68
CA VAL A 912 -4.78 -24.09 9.94
C VAL A 912 -3.82 -24.02 8.76
N THR A 913 -3.69 -22.84 8.15
CA THR A 913 -2.74 -22.58 7.06
C THR A 913 -1.55 -21.82 7.62
N ASP A 914 -0.37 -22.43 7.62
CA ASP A 914 0.89 -21.74 7.94
C ASP A 914 1.35 -20.94 6.70
N VAL A 915 1.44 -19.62 6.88
CA VAL A 915 1.90 -18.68 5.85
C VAL A 915 3.26 -18.06 6.18
N LEU A 916 3.95 -18.51 7.23
CA LEU A 916 5.33 -18.11 7.49
C LEU A 916 6.23 -18.60 6.34
N GLY A 917 7.15 -17.76 5.89
CA GLY A 917 8.04 -18.06 4.78
C GLY A 917 7.43 -17.82 3.39
N THR A 918 6.12 -17.53 3.27
CA THR A 918 5.54 -17.08 2.00
C THR A 918 6.05 -15.69 1.62
N PHE A 919 5.79 -15.27 0.38
CA PHE A 919 6.14 -13.92 -0.07
C PHE A 919 5.58 -12.84 0.88
N THR A 920 6.39 -11.81 1.18
CA THR A 920 6.20 -10.77 2.21
C THR A 920 6.20 -11.24 3.67
N ARG A 921 6.43 -12.53 3.95
CA ARG A 921 6.44 -13.09 5.32
C ARG A 921 7.77 -13.83 5.62
N PRO A 922 8.94 -13.18 5.45
CA PRO A 922 10.22 -13.83 5.71
C PRO A 922 10.39 -14.17 7.19
N GLU A 923 11.12 -15.24 7.51
CA GLU A 923 11.42 -15.61 8.89
C GLU A 923 12.32 -14.58 9.59
N TRP A 924 13.22 -13.91 8.86
CA TRP A 924 14.17 -12.96 9.42
C TRP A 924 14.18 -11.64 8.67
N ILE A 925 14.11 -10.54 9.41
CA ILE A 925 14.46 -9.20 8.93
C ILE A 925 15.39 -8.56 9.97
N VAL A 926 16.53 -8.05 9.53
CA VAL A 926 17.54 -7.45 10.40
C VAL A 926 18.11 -6.20 9.76
N ASN A 927 18.01 -5.07 10.45
CA ASN A 927 18.73 -3.86 10.09
C ASN A 927 19.96 -3.71 10.96
N MET A 928 21.02 -3.21 10.35
CA MET A 928 22.33 -2.98 10.94
C MET A 928 22.75 -1.56 10.58
N ASN A 929 23.11 -0.76 11.57
CA ASN A 929 23.55 0.60 11.41
C ASN A 929 24.91 0.77 12.10
N VAL A 930 25.84 1.44 11.41
CA VAL A 930 27.13 1.83 11.95
C VAL A 930 27.37 3.29 11.58
N ASP A 931 27.45 4.15 12.59
CA ASP A 931 27.87 5.53 12.42
C ASP A 931 29.25 5.74 13.04
N TYR A 932 30.14 6.34 12.27
CA TYR A 932 31.46 6.76 12.72
C TYR A 932 31.55 8.28 12.76
N LEU A 933 31.59 8.82 13.97
CA LEU A 933 31.68 10.24 14.24
C LEU A 933 33.15 10.60 14.46
N ILE A 934 33.69 11.49 13.61
CA ILE A 934 35.08 11.95 13.67
C ILE A 934 35.17 13.45 13.39
N GLY A 935 35.38 14.24 14.44
CA GLY A 935 35.32 15.70 14.36
C GLY A 935 33.98 16.16 13.82
N ASP A 936 34.00 16.92 12.73
CA ASP A 936 32.79 17.44 12.08
C ASP A 936 32.16 16.46 11.08
N PHE A 937 32.72 15.25 10.91
CA PHE A 937 32.21 14.23 9.98
C PHE A 937 31.37 13.17 10.70
N VAL A 938 30.30 12.75 10.03
CA VAL A 938 29.56 11.53 10.34
C VAL A 938 29.55 10.64 9.10
N ILE A 939 30.10 9.44 9.23
CA ILE A 939 30.11 8.44 8.16
C ILE A 939 29.19 7.31 8.58
N GLY A 940 28.10 7.12 7.84
CA GLY A 940 27.09 6.12 8.14
C GLY A 940 27.11 4.96 7.14
N TRP A 941 26.90 3.76 7.64
CA TRP A 941 26.58 2.56 6.87
C TRP A 941 25.30 1.95 7.43
N ARG A 942 24.36 1.60 6.55
CA ARG A 942 23.14 0.89 6.90
C ARG A 942 23.05 -0.37 6.04
N GLY A 943 22.69 -1.48 6.66
CA GLY A 943 22.52 -2.78 6.01
C GLY A 943 21.18 -3.38 6.40
N ARG A 944 20.35 -3.73 5.42
CA ARG A 944 19.07 -4.42 5.65
C ARG A 944 19.16 -5.83 5.09
N TYR A 945 19.11 -6.82 5.98
CA TYR A 945 19.01 -8.23 5.64
C TYR A 945 17.56 -8.69 5.64
N GLU A 946 17.16 -9.40 4.59
CA GLU A 946 15.88 -10.07 4.48
C GLU A 946 16.12 -11.57 4.19
N GLY A 947 15.50 -12.42 5.00
CA GLY A 947 15.58 -13.87 4.85
C GLY A 947 14.92 -14.37 3.57
N SER A 948 15.33 -15.55 3.12
CA SER A 948 14.69 -16.20 1.97
C SER A 948 13.21 -16.48 2.28
N GLN A 949 12.38 -16.27 1.27
CA GLN A 949 10.94 -16.55 1.29
C GLN A 949 10.55 -17.20 -0.04
N LEU A 950 9.32 -17.70 -0.13
CA LEU A 950 8.75 -18.14 -1.39
C LEU A 950 8.54 -16.95 -2.34
N LEU A 951 8.61 -17.22 -3.64
CA LEU A 951 8.29 -16.23 -4.67
C LEU A 951 6.79 -15.87 -4.64
N PRO A 952 6.40 -14.69 -5.16
CA PRO A 952 5.00 -14.26 -5.17
C PRO A 952 4.06 -15.31 -5.77
N GLY A 953 2.88 -15.51 -5.16
CA GLY A 953 1.87 -16.47 -5.65
C GLY A 953 2.13 -17.94 -5.34
N LEU A 954 3.22 -18.28 -4.64
CA LEU A 954 3.48 -19.63 -4.14
C LEU A 954 3.10 -19.75 -2.67
N GLU A 955 2.45 -20.86 -2.33
CA GLU A 955 2.10 -21.22 -0.96
C GLU A 955 2.98 -22.36 -0.43
N ASN A 956 3.06 -22.51 0.90
CA ASN A 956 3.80 -23.61 1.52
C ASN A 956 3.24 -24.98 1.08
N GLN A 957 1.91 -25.09 1.02
CA GLN A 957 1.22 -26.32 0.64
C GLN A 957 1.50 -26.75 -0.80
N ASP A 958 1.69 -25.82 -1.74
CA ASP A 958 2.07 -26.13 -3.12
C ASP A 958 3.37 -26.96 -3.16
N ILE A 959 4.36 -26.54 -2.36
CA ILE A 959 5.69 -27.13 -2.33
C ILE A 959 5.70 -28.43 -1.52
N GLU A 960 4.93 -28.50 -0.45
CA GLU A 960 4.77 -29.71 0.37
C GLU A 960 4.07 -30.84 -0.41
N ASN A 961 2.98 -30.50 -1.10
CA ASN A 961 2.22 -31.45 -1.92
C ASN A 961 3.01 -31.86 -3.18
N ASN A 962 3.74 -30.92 -3.78
CA ASN A 962 4.53 -31.17 -4.98
C ASN A 962 5.92 -30.47 -4.93
N PRO A 963 6.99 -31.20 -4.57
CA PRO A 963 8.36 -30.65 -4.59
C PRO A 963 8.83 -30.21 -5.99
N ASP A 964 8.17 -30.69 -7.05
CA ASP A 964 8.39 -30.30 -8.44
C ASP A 964 7.33 -29.30 -8.92
N PHE A 965 6.69 -28.53 -8.03
CA PHE A 965 5.65 -27.57 -8.42
C PHE A 965 6.15 -26.52 -9.41
N ILE A 966 7.31 -25.91 -9.15
CA ILE A 966 7.89 -24.88 -10.03
C ILE A 966 9.43 -24.91 -10.01
N SER A 967 10.04 -24.48 -11.11
CA SER A 967 11.49 -24.52 -11.33
C SER A 967 12.31 -23.69 -10.33
N GLN A 968 11.77 -22.57 -9.87
CA GLN A 968 12.33 -21.73 -8.82
C GLN A 968 11.23 -21.37 -7.83
N THR A 969 11.46 -21.69 -6.56
CA THR A 969 10.47 -21.54 -5.49
C THR A 969 10.78 -20.40 -4.54
N HIS A 970 12.05 -20.03 -4.38
CA HIS A 970 12.49 -19.08 -3.36
C HIS A 970 13.20 -17.87 -3.95
N THR A 971 13.09 -16.75 -3.23
CA THR A 971 13.78 -15.49 -3.52
C THR A 971 15.30 -15.57 -3.29
N GLY A 972 15.74 -16.47 -2.39
CA GLY A 972 17.04 -16.33 -1.74
C GLY A 972 17.04 -15.22 -0.70
N SER A 973 18.10 -15.14 0.10
CA SER A 973 18.29 -14.05 1.07
C SER A 973 18.99 -12.85 0.41
N ALA A 974 18.64 -11.63 0.83
CA ALA A 974 19.24 -10.40 0.31
C ALA A 974 19.82 -9.51 1.42
N VAL A 975 20.82 -8.70 1.08
CA VAL A 975 21.32 -7.60 1.93
C VAL A 975 21.42 -6.33 1.11
N VAL A 976 20.58 -5.33 1.41
CA VAL A 976 20.65 -4.00 0.81
C VAL A 976 21.60 -3.12 1.64
N HIS A 977 22.47 -2.37 0.97
CA HIS A 977 23.51 -1.57 1.61
C HIS A 977 23.40 -0.10 1.24
N ASP A 978 23.38 0.75 2.25
CA ASP A 978 23.32 2.20 2.10
C ASP A 978 24.51 2.86 2.78
N PHE A 979 24.99 3.95 2.20
CA PHE A 979 26.10 4.73 2.74
C PHE A 979 25.72 6.21 2.80
N SER A 980 26.05 6.87 3.91
CA SER A 980 25.83 8.30 4.08
C SER A 980 27.08 9.01 4.59
N LEU A 981 27.25 10.26 4.21
CA LEU A 981 28.28 11.15 4.72
C LEU A 981 27.61 12.48 5.09
N SER A 982 27.85 12.95 6.31
CA SER A 982 27.52 14.31 6.74
C SER A 982 28.78 15.06 7.18
N TYR A 983 28.83 16.36 6.89
CA TYR A 983 29.90 17.25 7.31
C TYR A 983 29.34 18.59 7.78
N ASN A 984 29.66 18.97 9.02
CA ASN A 984 29.35 20.27 9.58
C ASN A 984 30.43 21.28 9.20
N PHE A 985 30.17 22.13 8.19
CA PHE A 985 31.11 23.18 7.78
C PHE A 985 31.27 24.26 8.87
N LYS A 986 30.20 24.47 9.62
CA LYS A 986 30.06 25.35 10.78
C LYS A 986 28.96 24.78 11.66
N ASP A 987 28.86 25.28 12.88
CA ASP A 987 27.79 24.93 13.82
C ASP A 987 26.38 25.10 13.24
N ASN A 988 26.22 25.95 12.22
CA ASN A 988 24.95 26.29 11.62
C ASN A 988 24.81 25.89 10.14
N LEU A 989 25.78 25.15 9.56
CA LEU A 989 25.72 24.70 8.18
C LEU A 989 26.25 23.28 8.05
N GLU A 990 25.34 22.36 7.76
CA GLU A 990 25.61 20.95 7.50
C GLU A 990 25.34 20.64 6.02
N VAL A 991 26.23 19.87 5.41
CA VAL A 991 26.01 19.25 4.11
C VAL A 991 26.08 17.74 4.29
N TYR A 992 25.07 17.04 3.78
CA TYR A 992 24.99 15.59 3.85
C TYR A 992 24.64 15.02 2.49
N GLY A 993 24.92 13.74 2.30
CA GLY A 993 24.55 13.01 1.09
C GLY A 993 24.89 11.53 1.23
N GLY A 994 24.46 10.73 0.27
CA GLY A 994 24.62 9.29 0.36
C GLY A 994 24.22 8.56 -0.91
N ILE A 995 24.33 7.23 -0.82
CA ILE A 995 23.96 6.28 -1.85
C ILE A 995 23.09 5.23 -1.17
N ASN A 996 21.81 5.14 -1.53
CA ASN A 996 20.95 4.02 -1.17
C ASN A 996 21.06 2.92 -2.21
N ASN A 997 20.87 1.66 -1.79
CA ASN A 997 21.06 0.46 -2.60
C ASN A 997 22.38 0.51 -3.39
N ALA A 998 23.49 0.76 -2.68
CA ALA A 998 24.78 1.08 -3.26
C ALA A 998 25.35 -0.03 -4.16
N PHE A 999 24.96 -1.29 -3.94
CA PHE A 999 25.36 -2.43 -4.78
C PHE A 999 24.30 -2.86 -5.79
N GLU A 1000 23.20 -2.11 -5.90
CA GLU A 1000 22.17 -2.31 -6.93
C GLU A 1000 21.57 -3.71 -6.89
N GLU A 1001 21.04 -4.04 -5.71
CA GLU A 1001 20.21 -5.22 -5.52
C GLU A 1001 18.90 -5.00 -6.30
N ASP A 1002 18.60 -5.91 -7.22
CA ASP A 1002 17.35 -5.92 -7.98
C ASP A 1002 16.20 -6.44 -7.11
N PRO A 1003 14.94 -6.10 -7.45
CA PRO A 1003 13.80 -6.80 -6.89
C PRO A 1003 13.87 -8.31 -7.12
N TYR A 1004 13.25 -9.08 -6.22
CA TYR A 1004 13.04 -10.50 -6.41
C TYR A 1004 12.21 -10.74 -7.67
N LEU A 1005 12.37 -11.94 -8.24
CA LEU A 1005 11.65 -12.34 -9.44
C LEU A 1005 10.13 -12.20 -9.25
N GLY A 1006 9.47 -11.53 -10.20
CA GLY A 1006 8.01 -11.33 -10.19
C GLY A 1006 7.52 -10.24 -9.22
N THR A 1007 8.40 -9.41 -8.66
CA THR A 1007 8.01 -8.26 -7.82
C THR A 1007 8.77 -6.99 -8.20
N LEU A 1008 8.30 -5.84 -7.69
CA LEU A 1008 8.86 -4.52 -7.94
C LEU A 1008 9.34 -3.80 -6.66
N SER A 1009 9.04 -4.30 -5.46
CA SER A 1009 9.31 -3.56 -4.20
C SER A 1009 10.35 -4.16 -3.27
N ARG A 1010 10.76 -5.41 -3.46
CA ARG A 1010 11.60 -6.15 -2.51
C ARG A 1010 12.65 -6.98 -3.21
N PRO A 1011 13.86 -7.12 -2.66
CA PRO A 1011 14.36 -6.53 -1.41
C PRO A 1011 14.68 -5.04 -1.56
N ALA A 1012 14.72 -4.51 -2.79
CA ALA A 1012 14.82 -3.10 -3.09
C ALA A 1012 13.68 -2.68 -4.03
N GLY A 1013 13.30 -1.40 -3.99
CA GLY A 1013 12.27 -0.85 -4.86
C GLY A 1013 12.80 -0.43 -6.24
N PRO A 1014 11.92 0.06 -7.13
CA PRO A 1014 12.26 0.31 -8.53
C PRO A 1014 13.15 1.54 -8.74
N ARG A 1015 13.46 2.31 -7.69
CA ARG A 1015 14.46 3.38 -7.76
C ARG A 1015 15.87 2.86 -8.05
N GLY A 1016 16.17 1.59 -7.73
CA GLY A 1016 17.51 1.02 -7.89
C GLY A 1016 18.54 1.72 -6.98
N ARG A 1017 19.79 1.81 -7.45
CA ARG A 1017 20.81 2.62 -6.78
C ARG A 1017 20.44 4.10 -6.86
N PHE A 1018 20.41 4.78 -5.72
CA PHE A 1018 19.91 6.15 -5.61
C PHE A 1018 20.91 7.06 -4.90
N TYR A 1019 21.22 8.21 -5.50
CA TYR A 1019 22.13 9.20 -4.93
C TYR A 1019 21.34 10.39 -4.40
N PHE A 1020 21.72 10.90 -3.24
CA PHE A 1020 21.12 12.11 -2.69
C PHE A 1020 22.15 13.05 -2.09
N VAL A 1021 21.81 14.34 -2.08
CA VAL A 1021 22.57 15.40 -1.43
C VAL A 1021 21.62 16.40 -0.80
N GLY A 1022 21.95 16.89 0.38
CA GLY A 1022 21.17 17.88 1.10
C GLY A 1022 22.04 18.86 1.87
N VAL A 1023 21.39 19.98 2.21
CA VAL A 1023 21.96 21.05 3.02
C VAL A 1023 20.97 21.34 4.14
N ASN A 1024 21.48 21.47 5.35
CA ASN A 1024 20.74 21.98 6.49
C ASN A 1024 21.44 23.24 7.00
N TYR A 1025 20.68 24.33 7.14
CA TYR A 1025 21.21 25.63 7.54
C TYR A 1025 20.34 26.23 8.64
N THR A 1026 20.97 26.62 9.74
CA THR A 1026 20.32 27.30 10.87
C THR A 1026 20.78 28.76 10.91
N MET A 1027 19.86 29.71 11.06
CA MET A 1027 20.15 31.15 11.06
C MET A 1027 20.44 31.74 12.42
#